data_AF-A0A948XL20-F1
#
_entry.id   AF-A0A948XL20-F1
#
_cell.length_a   1.000
_cell.length_b   1.000
_cell.length_c   1.000
_cell.angle_alpha   90.00
_cell.angle_beta   90.00
_cell.angle_gamma   90.00
#
_symmetry.space_group_name_H-M   'P 1'
#
loop_
_entity.id
_entity.type
_entity.pdbx_description
1 polymer ?
#
loop_
_entity_poly.entity_id
_entity_poly.type
_entity_poly.pdbx_seq_one_letter_code
_entity_poly.pdbx_strand_id
1 'polypeptide(L)'
;MPKDLTSLFSPKSVCVIGASRSPEKVGEIILKNIINSKYKGKIYPVNPHVEMINDLKCYPDVKSIPEIPDLAIIAIPAAFVLDELKQIGEKGTKNVIVITSGFKETGPEGEKLEKDLADIAKKYEINLLGPNCMGFINNLCPINATFGQPVNQLGNLRFITQSGAIASSLFDWCSSTGLGLREFVTLGNKTVLNEVDVLQYFYEQIKKTPGEIQPIGLYLESISVGAEFLRITTEIAKTNPIFIIKPGKTKAAAKAMQSHTGAIAGEDSVMDAALKQAGIVRCQTLEDFFDVSRAFSWENAPLGPKVAIISNAGGPAVICADAVVNEGLEMAEFDTQIKEQLANALPRFASTANPVDVLGDALADRYATAAEIILKTNQADALVVILTPQVMTQIEKTAELIGNLKKYQKPIFCSFIGGSLIAQGEKKLNELKIPVFRFPERAIAAIGAMWRWKKHLEAKKGVTPASSIVEINQNNISEIINTAKKNNQKTLDNFQANEVLVQANIPTPATQIITDINQAKNFAEINSWPVVLKLSSPGMLHKKDVGGVVTDISNNWQLELVWDNFVRRITTLSSDIREHVKVQIQKDILSGVEVIIGVKRDPTFGPVMLFGAGGTLAELIGDRNLHLLPVSPEDARQLVERSRIATILKGYRGEPPYPLTKLYDVIVRLAKIIESSPEIAEMEINPLIVTLNNVWAVDVKVVLTEGESRAITPPKFRIATAISHTIFAVKFHYFVFETEVPFTYQPGQYVNVKISQQRINCYSIAGNDGPNRFALLIDTKPGGIGSKFFENLKTGDKITYLGPFGVFKFKPDDGSKKILFLGTGSGIAPLRSIVDELLKNKIQKPIYFYFGLRFSSDIFWHDYFQKQAEANPNFKYKLVLSRPDDAWQGQTGHVTDIIKTDFPDASDCAVYLCGNKQMIEEATTLLLTQGCPKERIYAEKF
;
A
#
# COMPACT_ATOMS: atom_id res chain seq x y z
N MET A 1 -28.33 -9.72 6.79
CA MET A 1 -28.59 -9.82 8.24
C MET A 1 -27.41 -10.53 8.90
N PRO A 2 -27.08 -10.23 10.16
CA PRO A 2 -26.00 -10.92 10.87
C PRO A 2 -26.28 -12.42 10.95
N LYS A 3 -25.30 -13.26 10.64
CA LYS A 3 -25.38 -14.71 10.84
C LYS A 3 -25.12 -15.00 12.32
N ASP A 4 -25.99 -15.74 12.99
CA ASP A 4 -25.68 -16.25 14.33
C ASP A 4 -24.75 -17.46 14.21
N LEU A 5 -23.47 -17.26 14.56
CA LEU A 5 -22.44 -18.30 14.52
C LEU A 5 -22.24 -18.99 15.88
N THR A 6 -23.10 -18.75 16.86
CA THR A 6 -22.96 -19.33 18.21
C THR A 6 -22.97 -20.85 18.18
N SER A 7 -23.86 -21.47 17.40
CA SER A 7 -23.91 -22.94 17.27
C SER A 7 -22.76 -23.53 16.44
N LEU A 8 -22.02 -22.70 15.68
CA LEU A 8 -20.79 -23.12 14.98
C LEU A 8 -19.62 -23.18 15.97
N PHE A 9 -19.41 -22.13 16.76
CA PHE A 9 -18.25 -22.00 17.65
C PHE A 9 -18.48 -22.53 19.07
N SER A 10 -19.73 -22.82 19.45
CA SER A 10 -20.11 -23.47 20.72
C SER A 10 -21.20 -24.52 20.48
N PRO A 11 -20.92 -25.56 19.65
CA PRO A 11 -21.89 -26.60 19.34
C PRO A 11 -22.23 -27.45 20.57
N LYS A 12 -23.42 -28.07 20.56
CA LYS A 12 -23.82 -29.13 21.50
C LYS A 12 -23.63 -30.52 20.91
N SER A 13 -23.52 -30.63 19.58
CA SER A 13 -23.23 -31.88 18.86
C SER A 13 -22.35 -31.63 17.65
N VAL A 14 -21.36 -32.51 17.42
CA VAL A 14 -20.41 -32.41 16.31
C VAL A 14 -20.33 -33.76 15.59
N CYS A 15 -20.42 -33.76 14.27
CA CYS A 15 -20.03 -34.91 13.46
C CYS A 15 -18.70 -34.69 12.73
N VAL A 16 -17.87 -35.74 12.68
CA VAL A 16 -16.53 -35.69 12.05
C VAL A 16 -16.51 -36.67 10.89
N ILE A 17 -16.64 -36.15 9.67
CA ILE A 17 -16.58 -36.91 8.43
C ILE A 17 -15.13 -37.08 8.01
N GLY A 18 -14.70 -38.34 7.85
CA GLY A 18 -13.30 -38.70 7.62
C GLY A 18 -12.57 -39.14 8.89
N ALA A 19 -13.30 -39.33 10.00
CA ALA A 19 -12.78 -40.03 11.19
C ALA A 19 -12.22 -41.40 10.79
N SER A 20 -11.16 -41.88 11.47
CA SER A 20 -10.49 -43.13 11.09
C SER A 20 -9.78 -43.75 12.29
N ARG A 21 -9.48 -45.06 12.24
CA ARG A 21 -8.57 -45.69 13.20
C ARG A 21 -7.09 -45.40 12.92
N SER A 22 -6.77 -44.85 11.74
CA SER A 22 -5.40 -44.48 11.40
C SER A 22 -5.02 -43.16 12.06
N PRO A 23 -4.01 -43.13 12.95
CA PRO A 23 -3.65 -41.94 13.72
C PRO A 23 -3.07 -40.80 12.87
N GLU A 24 -2.65 -41.09 11.64
CA GLU A 24 -2.04 -40.12 10.72
C GLU A 24 -3.08 -39.32 9.92
N LYS A 25 -4.34 -39.79 9.86
CA LYS A 25 -5.38 -39.12 9.08
C LYS A 25 -5.90 -37.89 9.82
N VAL A 26 -6.02 -36.78 9.10
CA VAL A 26 -6.50 -35.49 9.62
C VAL A 26 -7.82 -35.61 10.39
N GLY A 27 -8.81 -36.35 9.86
CA GLY A 27 -10.09 -36.54 10.54
C GLY A 27 -9.98 -37.27 11.90
N GLU A 28 -9.02 -38.18 12.05
CA GLU A 28 -8.74 -38.84 13.34
C GLU A 28 -8.03 -37.90 14.31
N ILE A 29 -7.10 -37.08 13.83
CA ILE A 29 -6.42 -36.07 14.65
C ILE A 29 -7.45 -35.07 15.22
N ILE A 30 -8.37 -34.59 14.38
CA ILE A 30 -9.46 -33.69 14.81
C ILE A 30 -10.35 -34.38 15.85
N LEU A 31 -10.77 -35.63 15.60
CA LEU A 31 -11.60 -36.37 16.54
C LEU A 31 -10.92 -36.50 17.92
N LYS A 32 -9.64 -36.88 17.94
CA LYS A 32 -8.85 -36.96 19.17
C LYS A 32 -8.71 -35.61 19.86
N ASN A 33 -8.49 -34.54 19.11
CA ASN A 33 -8.37 -33.19 19.66
C ASN A 33 -9.66 -32.72 20.34
N ILE A 34 -10.84 -33.02 19.77
CA ILE A 34 -12.15 -32.73 20.39
C ILE A 34 -12.34 -33.55 21.67
N ILE A 35 -11.94 -34.82 21.68
CA ILE A 35 -12.03 -35.67 22.89
C ILE A 35 -11.08 -35.14 23.98
N ASN A 36 -9.82 -34.86 23.62
CA ASN A 36 -8.77 -34.41 24.53
C ASN A 36 -9.02 -33.02 25.10
N SER A 37 -9.77 -32.17 24.38
CA SER A 37 -10.20 -30.88 24.92
C SER A 37 -11.25 -31.02 26.03
N LYS A 38 -11.78 -32.22 26.30
CA LYS A 38 -12.86 -32.50 27.26
C LYS A 38 -14.18 -31.85 26.85
N TYR A 39 -14.43 -31.81 25.54
CA TYR A 39 -15.69 -31.33 24.96
C TYR A 39 -16.88 -32.05 25.60
N LYS A 40 -17.92 -31.28 25.94
CA LYS A 40 -19.08 -31.77 26.71
C LYS A 40 -20.28 -32.14 25.85
N GLY A 41 -20.27 -31.76 24.57
CA GLY A 41 -21.33 -32.12 23.64
C GLY A 41 -21.18 -33.54 23.09
N LYS A 42 -22.15 -33.93 22.25
CA LYS A 42 -22.14 -35.24 21.59
C LYS A 42 -21.17 -35.26 20.42
N ILE A 43 -20.47 -36.37 20.24
CA ILE A 43 -19.48 -36.55 19.17
C ILE A 43 -19.92 -37.73 18.29
N TYR A 44 -20.00 -37.50 16.98
CA TYR A 44 -20.44 -38.48 15.98
C TYR A 44 -19.34 -38.71 14.93
N PRO A 45 -18.45 -39.72 15.11
CA PRO A 45 -17.53 -40.13 14.06
C PRO A 45 -18.29 -40.68 12.86
N VAL A 46 -17.89 -40.29 11.64
CA VAL A 46 -18.48 -40.79 10.40
C VAL A 46 -17.40 -41.45 9.53
N ASN A 47 -17.58 -42.75 9.29
CA ASN A 47 -16.73 -43.57 8.43
C ASN A 47 -17.52 -44.81 7.94
N PRO A 48 -17.57 -45.08 6.61
CA PRO A 48 -18.38 -46.17 6.04
C PRO A 48 -17.88 -47.58 6.35
N HIS A 49 -16.66 -47.75 6.89
CA HIS A 49 -16.00 -49.05 7.02
C HIS A 49 -15.79 -49.51 8.47
N VAL A 50 -16.18 -48.71 9.47
CA VAL A 50 -15.95 -49.03 10.89
C VAL A 50 -17.16 -48.67 11.74
N GLU A 51 -17.47 -49.53 12.71
CA GLU A 51 -18.61 -49.34 13.62
C GLU A 51 -18.25 -48.61 14.93
N MET A 52 -16.96 -48.58 15.30
CA MET A 52 -16.44 -47.97 16.54
C MET A 52 -15.06 -47.32 16.34
N ILE A 53 -14.88 -46.09 16.84
CA ILE A 53 -13.62 -45.33 16.86
C ILE A 53 -13.49 -44.61 18.23
N ASN A 54 -12.35 -44.72 18.92
CA ASN A 54 -12.09 -44.06 20.22
C ASN A 54 -13.24 -44.25 21.24
N ASP A 55 -13.76 -45.49 21.34
CA ASP A 55 -14.90 -45.89 22.18
C ASP A 55 -16.24 -45.19 21.87
N LEU A 56 -16.32 -44.48 20.75
CA LEU A 56 -17.53 -43.86 20.23
C LEU A 56 -18.13 -44.70 19.10
N LYS A 57 -19.46 -44.78 19.07
CA LYS A 57 -20.20 -45.36 17.94
C LYS A 57 -19.93 -44.55 16.68
N CYS A 58 -19.43 -45.23 15.65
CA CYS A 58 -19.18 -44.65 14.33
C CYS A 58 -20.35 -44.93 13.40
N TYR A 59 -20.71 -43.94 12.58
CA TYR A 59 -21.83 -44.01 11.66
C TYR A 59 -21.30 -44.12 10.21
N PRO A 60 -21.98 -44.86 9.32
CA PRO A 60 -21.50 -45.04 7.96
C PRO A 60 -21.62 -43.76 7.11
N ASP A 61 -22.62 -42.93 7.41
CA ASP A 61 -22.92 -41.68 6.74
C ASP A 61 -23.63 -40.70 7.68
N VAL A 62 -23.76 -39.43 7.27
CA VAL A 62 -24.43 -38.38 8.05
C VAL A 62 -25.92 -38.63 8.23
N LYS A 63 -26.57 -39.32 7.27
CA LYS A 63 -28.02 -39.60 7.32
C LYS A 63 -28.37 -40.53 8.49
N SER A 64 -27.48 -41.47 8.80
CA SER A 64 -27.59 -42.49 9.84
C SER A 64 -27.42 -41.94 11.27
N ILE A 65 -26.96 -40.69 11.44
CA ILE A 65 -26.84 -40.05 12.76
C ILE A 65 -28.26 -39.83 13.33
N PRO A 66 -28.52 -40.15 14.62
CA PRO A 66 -29.88 -40.12 15.18
C PRO A 66 -30.49 -38.72 15.32
N GLU A 67 -29.66 -37.68 15.36
CA GLU A 67 -30.08 -36.28 15.45
C GLU A 67 -29.43 -35.44 14.34
N ILE A 68 -29.84 -34.18 14.22
CA ILE A 68 -29.19 -33.20 13.33
C ILE A 68 -28.01 -32.60 14.11
N PRO A 69 -26.75 -32.82 13.69
CA PRO A 69 -25.61 -32.20 14.36
C PRO A 69 -25.64 -30.68 14.25
N ASP A 70 -25.22 -29.97 15.30
CA ASP A 70 -25.04 -28.50 15.26
C ASP A 70 -23.90 -28.11 14.31
N LEU A 71 -22.86 -28.95 14.23
CA LEU A 71 -21.65 -28.75 13.43
C LEU A 71 -21.24 -30.04 12.71
N ALA A 72 -20.94 -29.93 11.42
CA ALA A 72 -20.28 -30.98 10.65
C ALA A 72 -18.85 -30.58 10.25
N ILE A 73 -17.88 -31.47 10.42
CA ILE A 73 -16.48 -31.25 10.04
C ILE A 73 -16.11 -32.24 8.94
N ILE A 74 -15.75 -31.73 7.76
CA ILE A 74 -15.39 -32.52 6.58
C ILE A 74 -13.87 -32.57 6.43
N ALA A 75 -13.30 -33.77 6.55
CA ALA A 75 -11.87 -34.06 6.38
C ALA A 75 -11.63 -35.27 5.45
N ILE A 76 -12.31 -35.27 4.30
CA ILE A 76 -12.22 -36.29 3.23
C ILE A 76 -11.65 -35.68 1.93
N PRO A 77 -11.21 -36.48 0.94
CA PRO A 77 -10.69 -35.95 -0.33
C PRO A 77 -11.69 -35.02 -1.06
N ALA A 78 -11.18 -33.98 -1.74
CA ALA A 78 -11.97 -32.92 -2.37
C ALA A 78 -13.07 -33.44 -3.31
N ALA A 79 -12.78 -34.53 -4.03
CA ALA A 79 -13.71 -35.16 -4.97
C ALA A 79 -15.05 -35.59 -4.33
N PHE A 80 -15.08 -35.84 -3.02
CA PHE A 80 -16.28 -36.31 -2.31
C PHE A 80 -16.97 -35.19 -1.50
N VAL A 81 -16.35 -34.02 -1.37
CA VAL A 81 -16.83 -32.96 -0.46
C VAL A 81 -18.18 -32.40 -0.91
N LEU A 82 -18.42 -32.21 -2.20
CA LEU A 82 -19.68 -31.65 -2.69
C LEU A 82 -20.88 -32.55 -2.40
N ASP A 83 -20.72 -33.86 -2.60
CA ASP A 83 -21.78 -34.83 -2.34
C ASP A 83 -22.03 -35.00 -0.85
N GLU A 84 -20.97 -34.98 -0.04
CA GLU A 84 -21.12 -34.98 1.42
C GLU A 84 -21.83 -33.70 1.90
N LEU A 85 -21.47 -32.54 1.37
CA LEU A 85 -22.09 -31.26 1.74
C LEU A 85 -23.60 -31.24 1.40
N LYS A 86 -24.01 -31.85 0.27
CA LYS A 86 -25.44 -32.03 -0.05
C LYS A 86 -26.14 -32.89 0.99
N GLN A 87 -25.55 -34.02 1.38
CA GLN A 87 -26.14 -34.91 2.39
C GLN A 87 -26.27 -34.24 3.76
N ILE A 88 -25.27 -33.45 4.15
CA ILE A 88 -25.29 -32.63 5.37
C ILE A 88 -26.42 -31.60 5.30
N GLY A 89 -26.56 -30.91 4.17
CA GLY A 89 -27.64 -29.95 3.93
C GLY A 89 -29.03 -30.59 3.95
N GLU A 90 -29.19 -31.80 3.37
CA GLU A 90 -30.42 -32.60 3.41
C GLU A 90 -30.79 -33.05 4.82
N LYS A 91 -29.79 -33.39 5.65
CA LYS A 91 -30.01 -33.72 7.06
C LYS A 91 -30.48 -32.51 7.88
N GLY A 92 -30.16 -31.30 7.42
CA GLY A 92 -30.56 -30.03 8.03
C GLY A 92 -29.46 -29.35 8.85
N THR A 93 -28.23 -29.85 8.82
CA THR A 93 -27.11 -29.23 9.54
C THR A 93 -26.71 -27.92 8.86
N LYS A 94 -26.68 -26.82 9.63
CA LYS A 94 -26.45 -25.47 9.12
C LYS A 94 -25.02 -24.97 9.25
N ASN A 95 -24.18 -25.57 10.09
CA ASN A 95 -22.78 -25.15 10.26
C ASN A 95 -21.83 -26.25 9.79
N VAL A 96 -20.91 -25.89 8.91
CA VAL A 96 -19.96 -26.83 8.31
C VAL A 96 -18.56 -26.25 8.31
N ILE A 97 -17.57 -27.07 8.65
CA ILE A 97 -16.16 -26.78 8.44
C ILE A 97 -15.66 -27.70 7.33
N VAL A 98 -15.07 -27.12 6.30
CA VAL A 98 -14.35 -27.90 5.29
C VAL A 98 -12.86 -27.72 5.52
N ILE A 99 -12.23 -28.78 6.02
CA ILE A 99 -10.79 -28.81 6.28
C ILE A 99 -10.02 -29.02 4.97
N THR A 100 -10.59 -29.84 4.10
CA THR A 100 -10.04 -30.29 2.83
C THR A 100 -9.54 -29.16 1.94
N SER A 101 -8.32 -29.30 1.42
CA SER A 101 -7.75 -28.53 0.32
C SER A 101 -8.06 -29.17 -1.04
N GLY A 102 -7.73 -28.51 -2.15
CA GLY A 102 -8.05 -28.92 -3.52
C GLY A 102 -9.05 -28.00 -4.22
N PHE A 103 -9.23 -26.77 -3.74
CA PHE A 103 -10.24 -25.81 -4.23
C PHE A 103 -9.55 -24.63 -4.92
N LYS A 104 -10.05 -23.40 -4.78
CA LYS A 104 -9.60 -22.22 -5.55
C LYS A 104 -8.09 -21.99 -5.54
N GLU A 105 -7.39 -22.40 -4.49
CA GLU A 105 -5.93 -22.30 -4.37
C GLU A 105 -5.15 -23.16 -5.39
N THR A 106 -5.81 -24.12 -6.03
CA THR A 106 -5.20 -25.00 -7.05
C THR A 106 -5.33 -24.49 -8.48
N GLY A 107 -6.08 -23.40 -8.71
CA GLY A 107 -6.26 -22.79 -10.02
C GLY A 107 -7.70 -22.91 -10.56
N PRO A 108 -7.91 -22.79 -11.89
CA PRO A 108 -9.25 -22.62 -12.48
C PRO A 108 -10.24 -23.76 -12.22
N GLU A 109 -9.77 -25.02 -12.20
CA GLU A 109 -10.65 -26.17 -11.90
C GLU A 109 -11.11 -26.15 -10.44
N GLY A 110 -10.20 -25.86 -9.52
CA GLY A 110 -10.51 -25.70 -8.11
C GLY A 110 -11.40 -24.49 -7.83
N GLU A 111 -11.27 -23.40 -8.58
CA GLU A 111 -12.17 -22.24 -8.49
C GLU A 111 -13.60 -22.62 -8.90
N LYS A 112 -13.76 -23.45 -9.94
CA LYS A 112 -15.08 -24.00 -10.31
C LYS A 112 -15.63 -24.89 -9.19
N LEU A 113 -14.81 -25.77 -8.63
CA LEU A 113 -15.22 -26.64 -7.53
C LEU A 113 -15.66 -25.84 -6.29
N GLU A 114 -14.95 -24.76 -5.98
CA GLU A 114 -15.28 -23.88 -4.87
C GLU A 114 -16.56 -23.08 -5.13
N LYS A 115 -16.82 -22.71 -6.39
CA LYS A 115 -18.10 -22.11 -6.78
C LYS A 115 -19.26 -23.08 -6.57
N ASP A 116 -19.11 -24.33 -7.00
CA ASP A 116 -20.12 -25.37 -6.78
C ASP A 116 -20.35 -25.61 -5.27
N LEU A 117 -19.28 -25.58 -4.47
CA LEU A 117 -19.34 -25.64 -3.00
C LEU A 117 -20.17 -24.47 -2.42
N ALA A 118 -19.93 -23.24 -2.90
CA ALA A 118 -20.67 -22.05 -2.50
C ALA A 118 -22.16 -22.12 -2.89
N ASP A 119 -22.47 -22.62 -4.08
CA ASP A 119 -23.84 -22.76 -4.58
C ASP A 119 -24.64 -23.78 -3.75
N ILE A 120 -24.03 -24.90 -3.36
CA ILE A 120 -24.63 -25.87 -2.44
C ILE A 120 -24.84 -25.24 -1.07
N ALA A 121 -23.82 -24.56 -0.52
CA ALA A 121 -23.95 -23.90 0.78
C ALA A 121 -25.09 -22.88 0.78
N LYS A 122 -25.23 -22.09 -0.29
CA LYS A 122 -26.34 -21.15 -0.47
C LYS A 122 -27.70 -21.86 -0.52
N LYS A 123 -27.82 -22.94 -1.28
CA LYS A 123 -29.08 -23.70 -1.44
C LYS A 123 -29.63 -24.21 -0.10
N TYR A 124 -28.75 -24.69 0.78
CA TYR A 124 -29.14 -25.26 2.08
C TYR A 124 -28.97 -24.28 3.26
N GLU A 125 -28.61 -23.01 2.98
CA GLU A 125 -28.32 -21.97 3.97
C GLU A 125 -27.24 -22.36 4.98
N ILE A 126 -26.17 -23.00 4.49
CA ILE A 126 -25.04 -23.46 5.28
C ILE A 126 -24.07 -22.32 5.54
N ASN A 127 -23.71 -22.13 6.80
CA ASN A 127 -22.56 -21.37 7.25
C ASN A 127 -21.31 -22.24 7.11
N LEU A 128 -20.51 -21.98 6.07
CA LEU A 128 -19.30 -22.77 5.77
C LEU A 128 -18.03 -22.00 6.15
N LEU A 129 -17.24 -22.58 7.06
CA LEU A 129 -15.86 -22.17 7.37
C LEU A 129 -14.87 -22.96 6.49
N GLY A 130 -13.95 -22.26 5.82
CA GLY A 130 -13.03 -22.84 4.84
C GLY A 130 -13.50 -22.63 3.39
N PRO A 131 -13.21 -23.56 2.46
CA PRO A 131 -12.41 -24.77 2.61
C PRO A 131 -10.93 -24.46 2.83
N ASN A 132 -10.06 -25.49 2.79
CA ASN A 132 -8.61 -25.34 2.94
C ASN A 132 -8.25 -24.58 4.23
N CYS A 133 -8.81 -25.02 5.35
CA CYS A 133 -8.61 -24.39 6.65
C CYS A 133 -8.19 -25.43 7.68
N MET A 134 -7.71 -24.95 8.84
CA MET A 134 -7.35 -25.80 9.96
C MET A 134 -8.52 -26.07 10.91
N GLY A 135 -9.56 -25.24 10.89
CA GLY A 135 -10.72 -25.27 11.80
C GLY A 135 -10.70 -24.15 12.85
N PHE A 136 -11.21 -24.42 14.04
CA PHE A 136 -11.26 -23.46 15.14
C PHE A 136 -11.03 -24.10 16.52
N ILE A 137 -10.69 -23.26 17.50
CA ILE A 137 -10.64 -23.61 18.92
C ILE A 137 -11.52 -22.63 19.69
N ASN A 138 -12.27 -23.14 20.65
CA ASN A 138 -12.94 -22.33 21.66
C ASN A 138 -12.59 -22.90 23.03
N ASN A 139 -11.87 -22.14 23.86
CA ASN A 139 -11.49 -22.59 25.20
C ASN A 139 -12.56 -22.27 26.26
N LEU A 140 -13.60 -21.50 25.91
CA LEU A 140 -14.78 -21.29 26.77
C LEU A 140 -15.76 -22.46 26.69
N CYS A 141 -15.98 -22.99 25.48
CA CYS A 141 -16.65 -24.25 25.23
C CYS A 141 -15.58 -25.25 24.76
N PRO A 142 -14.90 -25.99 25.65
CA PRO A 142 -13.56 -26.54 25.42
C PRO A 142 -13.54 -27.57 24.28
N ILE A 143 -13.40 -27.07 23.06
CA ILE A 143 -13.40 -27.78 21.79
C ILE A 143 -12.18 -27.35 20.99
N ASN A 144 -11.38 -28.33 20.57
CA ASN A 144 -10.34 -28.14 19.57
C ASN A 144 -10.78 -28.86 18.29
N ALA A 145 -11.48 -28.14 17.40
CA ALA A 145 -11.93 -28.63 16.10
C ALA A 145 -10.86 -28.44 15.01
N THR A 146 -9.58 -28.57 15.39
CA THR A 146 -8.43 -28.45 14.47
C THR A 146 -7.60 -29.71 14.46
N PHE A 147 -6.69 -29.82 13.49
CA PHE A 147 -5.62 -30.82 13.47
C PHE A 147 -4.28 -30.29 14.02
N GLY A 148 -4.29 -29.15 14.72
CA GLY A 148 -3.13 -28.61 15.44
C GLY A 148 -3.11 -29.01 16.92
N GLN A 149 -1.98 -28.79 17.59
CA GLN A 149 -1.81 -29.08 19.02
C GLN A 149 -1.44 -27.80 19.80
N PRO A 150 -2.41 -26.93 20.11
CA PRO A 150 -2.16 -25.75 20.93
C PRO A 150 -2.14 -26.10 22.42
N VAL A 151 -1.60 -25.17 23.23
CA VAL A 151 -1.80 -25.22 24.69
C VAL A 151 -3.27 -25.19 25.01
N ASN A 152 -3.72 -26.16 25.79
CA ASN A 152 -5.07 -26.19 26.34
C ASN A 152 -5.16 -25.29 27.59
N GLN A 153 -4.88 -24.00 27.42
CA GLN A 153 -4.97 -22.99 28.48
C GLN A 153 -5.86 -21.84 28.04
N LEU A 154 -6.92 -21.60 28.82
CA LEU A 154 -7.81 -20.47 28.63
C LEU A 154 -7.05 -19.16 28.91
N GLY A 155 -6.91 -18.32 27.88
CA GLY A 155 -6.45 -16.94 28.00
C GLY A 155 -7.52 -15.95 27.51
N ASN A 156 -7.10 -14.72 27.21
CA ASN A 156 -7.96 -13.66 26.70
C ASN A 156 -7.71 -13.32 25.21
N LEU A 157 -6.65 -13.85 24.60
CA LEU A 157 -6.32 -13.60 23.20
C LEU A 157 -7.30 -14.30 22.26
N ARG A 158 -7.94 -13.52 21.38
CA ARG A 158 -8.65 -14.02 20.22
C ARG A 158 -7.79 -13.94 18.98
N PHE A 159 -7.94 -14.91 18.08
CA PHE A 159 -7.12 -14.97 16.89
C PHE A 159 -7.89 -15.37 15.64
N ILE A 160 -7.65 -14.64 14.55
CA ILE A 160 -8.17 -14.99 13.23
C ILE A 160 -7.00 -15.03 12.25
N THR A 161 -6.83 -16.14 11.53
CA THR A 161 -5.82 -16.26 10.49
C THR A 161 -6.35 -16.84 9.21
N GLN A 162 -5.90 -16.28 8.08
CA GLN A 162 -6.12 -16.87 6.77
C GLN A 162 -5.14 -18.00 6.45
N SER A 163 -3.96 -18.02 7.08
CA SER A 163 -2.89 -19.00 6.82
C SER A 163 -2.83 -20.10 7.89
N GLY A 164 -2.87 -21.36 7.45
CA GLY A 164 -2.68 -22.54 8.30
C GLY A 164 -1.24 -22.74 8.78
N ALA A 165 -0.24 -22.31 8.01
CA ALA A 165 1.17 -22.40 8.42
C ALA A 165 1.49 -21.42 9.57
N ILE A 166 0.94 -20.20 9.49
CA ILE A 166 1.03 -19.20 10.56
C ILE A 166 0.30 -19.70 11.81
N ALA A 167 -0.84 -20.37 11.64
CA ALA A 167 -1.55 -20.98 12.75
C ALA A 167 -0.71 -22.01 13.52
N SER A 168 -0.04 -22.92 12.80
CA SER A 168 0.80 -23.95 13.41
C SER A 168 1.98 -23.33 14.17
N SER A 169 2.60 -22.29 13.62
CA SER A 169 3.69 -21.56 14.26
C SER A 169 3.24 -20.80 15.50
N LEU A 170 2.04 -20.19 15.46
CA LEU A 170 1.43 -19.54 16.62
C LEU A 170 1.21 -20.54 17.76
N PHE A 171 0.72 -21.75 17.47
CA PHE A 171 0.45 -22.75 18.51
C PHE A 171 1.72 -23.18 19.25
N ASP A 172 2.80 -23.42 18.52
CA ASP A 172 4.10 -23.74 19.10
C ASP A 172 4.61 -22.59 20.00
N TRP A 173 4.49 -21.34 19.52
CA TRP A 173 4.90 -20.17 20.29
C TRP A 173 4.02 -19.85 21.51
N CYS A 174 2.71 -20.03 21.41
CA CYS A 174 1.83 -19.96 22.58
C CYS A 174 2.24 -21.01 23.62
N SER A 175 2.70 -22.19 23.17
CA SER A 175 3.19 -23.27 24.03
C SER A 175 4.51 -22.96 24.71
N SER A 176 5.46 -22.35 24.02
CA SER A 176 6.74 -21.98 24.62
C SER A 176 6.64 -20.83 25.63
N THR A 177 5.62 -19.97 25.49
CA THR A 177 5.45 -18.77 26.33
C THR A 177 4.36 -18.89 27.38
N GLY A 178 3.47 -19.89 27.30
CA GLY A 178 2.27 -19.97 28.15
C GLY A 178 1.18 -18.95 27.80
N LEU A 179 1.22 -18.38 26.59
CA LEU A 179 0.22 -17.44 26.12
C LEU A 179 -1.08 -18.19 25.76
N GLY A 180 -2.07 -18.11 26.65
CA GLY A 180 -3.36 -18.77 26.46
C GLY A 180 -4.23 -18.11 25.38
N LEU A 181 -4.91 -18.94 24.59
CA LEU A 181 -5.93 -18.51 23.64
C LEU A 181 -7.31 -18.54 24.29
N ARG A 182 -8.17 -17.60 23.95
CA ARG A 182 -9.60 -17.64 24.25
C ARG A 182 -10.33 -18.39 23.15
N GLU A 183 -10.19 -17.89 21.92
CA GLU A 183 -10.81 -18.41 20.71
C GLU A 183 -9.84 -18.22 19.54
N PHE A 184 -9.79 -19.19 18.64
CA PHE A 184 -8.91 -19.17 17.47
C PHE A 184 -9.67 -19.70 16.26
N VAL A 185 -9.53 -19.02 15.11
CA VAL A 185 -10.24 -19.40 13.87
C VAL A 185 -9.30 -19.30 12.68
N THR A 186 -9.22 -20.36 11.87
CA THR A 186 -8.64 -20.28 10.53
C THR A 186 -9.71 -20.12 9.47
N LEU A 187 -9.53 -19.17 8.57
CA LEU A 187 -10.51 -18.86 7.53
C LEU A 187 -10.32 -19.68 6.25
N GLY A 188 -9.09 -20.08 5.93
CA GLY A 188 -8.76 -20.72 4.65
C GLY A 188 -9.15 -19.83 3.46
N ASN A 189 -9.85 -20.41 2.48
CA ASN A 189 -10.23 -19.72 1.26
C ASN A 189 -11.37 -18.69 1.42
N LYS A 190 -12.11 -18.71 2.55
CA LYS A 190 -13.23 -17.78 2.85
C LYS A 190 -14.40 -17.87 1.86
N THR A 191 -14.83 -19.06 1.47
CA THR A 191 -15.85 -19.23 0.42
C THR A 191 -17.22 -18.69 0.84
N VAL A 192 -17.63 -18.88 2.10
CA VAL A 192 -18.94 -18.43 2.61
C VAL A 192 -18.79 -17.53 3.83
N LEU A 193 -18.10 -18.01 4.86
CA LEU A 193 -17.75 -17.19 6.02
C LEU A 193 -16.39 -16.51 5.79
N ASN A 194 -16.29 -15.25 6.16
CA ASN A 194 -15.06 -14.46 6.09
C ASN A 194 -14.73 -13.83 7.45
N GLU A 195 -13.66 -13.02 7.51
CA GLU A 195 -13.20 -12.37 8.74
C GLU A 195 -14.26 -11.48 9.40
N VAL A 196 -15.14 -10.85 8.63
CA VAL A 196 -16.18 -9.96 9.15
C VAL A 196 -17.23 -10.75 9.92
N ASP A 197 -17.64 -11.92 9.40
CA ASP A 197 -18.59 -12.79 10.09
C ASP A 197 -18.05 -13.25 11.46
N VAL A 198 -16.77 -13.62 11.50
CA VAL A 198 -16.09 -14.05 12.74
C VAL A 198 -15.89 -12.88 13.70
N LEU A 199 -15.50 -11.70 13.20
CA LEU A 199 -15.40 -10.48 14.01
C LEU A 199 -16.74 -10.07 14.59
N GLN A 200 -17.83 -10.19 13.83
CA GLN A 200 -19.18 -9.92 14.32
C GLN A 200 -19.58 -10.89 15.44
N TYR A 201 -19.24 -12.18 15.31
CA TYR A 201 -19.41 -13.15 16.39
C TYR A 201 -18.59 -12.77 17.64
N PHE A 202 -17.31 -12.44 17.48
CA PHE A 202 -16.45 -12.00 18.59
C PHE A 202 -16.98 -10.74 19.27
N TYR A 203 -17.46 -9.76 18.50
CA TYR A 203 -18.07 -8.55 19.05
C TYR A 203 -19.27 -8.87 19.94
N GLU A 204 -20.16 -9.77 19.52
CA GLU A 204 -21.30 -10.19 20.36
C GLU A 204 -20.86 -10.96 21.61
N GLN A 205 -19.76 -11.73 21.57
CA GLN A 205 -19.21 -12.37 22.77
C GLN A 205 -18.56 -11.36 23.72
N ILE A 206 -17.83 -10.36 23.19
CA ILE A 206 -17.21 -9.28 23.96
C ILE A 206 -18.27 -8.52 24.76
N LYS A 207 -19.41 -8.20 24.14
CA LYS A 207 -20.52 -7.49 24.79
C LYS A 207 -21.07 -8.21 26.03
N LYS A 208 -20.92 -9.53 26.12
CA LYS A 208 -21.33 -10.34 27.29
C LYS A 208 -20.37 -10.24 28.47
N THR A 209 -19.17 -9.68 28.27
CA THR A 209 -18.10 -9.58 29.27
C THR A 209 -17.58 -8.13 29.35
N PRO A 210 -18.45 -7.17 29.73
CA PRO A 210 -18.09 -5.76 29.77
C PRO A 210 -16.94 -5.53 30.76
N GLY A 211 -15.92 -4.78 30.33
CA GLY A 211 -14.73 -4.48 31.13
C GLY A 211 -13.58 -5.48 30.97
N GLU A 212 -13.81 -6.67 30.40
CA GLU A 212 -12.72 -7.61 30.09
C GLU A 212 -12.04 -7.23 28.77
N ILE A 213 -10.74 -6.90 28.85
CA ILE A 213 -9.89 -6.72 27.68
C ILE A 213 -9.56 -8.08 27.05
N GLN A 214 -9.96 -8.23 25.80
CA GLN A 214 -9.88 -9.43 24.96
C GLN A 214 -9.23 -9.05 23.62
N PRO A 215 -7.89 -8.99 23.56
CA PRO A 215 -7.18 -8.60 22.34
C PRO A 215 -7.53 -9.49 21.16
N ILE A 216 -7.58 -8.91 19.95
CA ILE A 216 -7.83 -9.66 18.70
C ILE A 216 -6.63 -9.52 17.76
N GLY A 217 -5.94 -10.63 17.55
CA GLY A 217 -4.89 -10.76 16.54
C GLY A 217 -5.42 -11.24 15.19
N LEU A 218 -5.04 -10.54 14.12
CA LEU A 218 -5.47 -10.83 12.76
C LEU A 218 -4.26 -11.10 11.84
N TYR A 219 -4.24 -12.25 11.18
CA TYR A 219 -3.40 -12.49 10.01
C TYR A 219 -4.31 -12.60 8.78
N LEU A 220 -4.34 -11.57 7.93
CA LEU A 220 -5.24 -11.52 6.78
C LEU A 220 -4.43 -11.24 5.51
N GLU A 221 -4.55 -12.09 4.50
CA GLU A 221 -3.90 -11.89 3.20
C GLU A 221 -4.75 -11.00 2.29
N SER A 222 -6.08 -11.09 2.44
CA SER A 222 -7.07 -10.22 1.82
C SER A 222 -8.19 -9.86 2.80
N ILE A 223 -8.86 -8.74 2.52
CA ILE A 223 -10.09 -8.31 3.20
C ILE A 223 -11.22 -8.43 2.19
N SER A 224 -12.27 -9.18 2.53
CA SER A 224 -13.38 -9.51 1.64
C SER A 224 -14.35 -8.35 1.48
N VAL A 225 -14.69 -7.65 2.57
CA VAL A 225 -15.67 -6.55 2.58
C VAL A 225 -15.10 -5.39 3.40
N GLY A 226 -14.34 -4.50 2.76
CA GLY A 226 -13.57 -3.46 3.46
C GLY A 226 -14.41 -2.49 4.30
N ALA A 227 -15.55 -2.03 3.78
CA ALA A 227 -16.43 -1.12 4.52
C ALA A 227 -16.97 -1.76 5.82
N GLU A 228 -17.44 -3.00 5.74
CA GLU A 228 -17.99 -3.71 6.90
C GLU A 228 -16.88 -4.13 7.87
N PHE A 229 -15.70 -4.51 7.36
CA PHE A 229 -14.50 -4.74 8.16
C PHE A 229 -14.16 -3.50 9.00
N LEU A 230 -14.11 -2.31 8.40
CA LEU A 230 -13.83 -1.07 9.14
C LEU A 230 -14.94 -0.73 10.14
N ARG A 231 -16.21 -0.95 9.79
CA ARG A 231 -17.33 -0.73 10.70
C ARG A 231 -17.20 -1.59 11.95
N ILE A 232 -17.07 -2.91 11.80
CA ILE A 232 -17.04 -3.83 12.95
C ILE A 232 -15.76 -3.68 13.78
N THR A 233 -14.62 -3.50 13.13
CA THR A 233 -13.35 -3.30 13.83
C THR A 233 -13.32 -1.99 14.59
N THR A 234 -13.90 -0.91 14.05
CA THR A 234 -14.05 0.36 14.78
C THR A 234 -14.88 0.19 16.05
N GLU A 235 -16.00 -0.56 16.00
CA GLU A 235 -16.83 -0.81 17.18
C GLU A 235 -16.11 -1.66 18.24
N ILE A 236 -15.41 -2.72 17.83
CA ILE A 236 -14.60 -3.52 18.73
C ILE A 236 -13.46 -2.68 19.33
N ALA A 237 -12.77 -1.89 18.49
CA ALA A 237 -11.61 -1.09 18.86
C ALA A 237 -11.90 -0.10 19.99
N LYS A 238 -13.16 0.33 20.18
CA LYS A 238 -13.63 1.19 21.29
C LYS A 238 -13.43 0.60 22.68
N THR A 239 -13.31 -0.73 22.77
CA THR A 239 -13.20 -1.44 24.05
C THR A 239 -12.04 -2.42 24.08
N ASN A 240 -11.63 -2.95 22.92
CA ASN A 240 -10.67 -4.03 22.81
C ASN A 240 -9.63 -3.75 21.74
N PRO A 241 -8.34 -4.01 21.99
CA PRO A 241 -7.30 -3.78 20.99
C PRO A 241 -7.39 -4.80 19.87
N ILE A 242 -7.28 -4.32 18.64
CA ILE A 242 -7.12 -5.16 17.44
C ILE A 242 -5.75 -4.87 16.87
N PHE A 243 -5.01 -5.93 16.53
CA PHE A 243 -3.75 -5.80 15.81
C PHE A 243 -3.72 -6.77 14.62
N ILE A 244 -3.11 -6.31 13.54
CA ILE A 244 -3.13 -7.01 12.25
C ILE A 244 -1.75 -7.09 11.64
N ILE A 245 -1.44 -8.25 11.08
CA ILE A 245 -0.41 -8.40 10.07
C ILE A 245 -1.07 -8.58 8.69
N LYS A 246 -0.76 -7.64 7.79
CA LYS A 246 -1.26 -7.62 6.43
C LYS A 246 -0.08 -7.70 5.46
N PRO A 247 0.27 -8.91 4.96
CA PRO A 247 1.31 -9.06 3.96
C PRO A 247 0.89 -8.43 2.62
N GLY A 248 1.88 -8.24 1.73
CA GLY A 248 1.65 -7.68 0.39
C GLY A 248 1.92 -6.19 0.20
N LYS A 249 2.67 -5.56 1.11
CA LYS A 249 2.92 -4.10 1.09
C LYS A 249 3.57 -3.60 -0.19
N THR A 250 4.48 -4.39 -0.73
CA THR A 250 5.24 -4.03 -1.93
C THR A 250 4.58 -4.63 -3.16
N LYS A 251 4.78 -4.01 -4.33
CA LYS A 251 4.32 -4.56 -5.62
C LYS A 251 4.82 -6.00 -5.84
N ALA A 252 6.04 -6.32 -5.37
CA ALA A 252 6.61 -7.66 -5.44
C ALA A 252 5.86 -8.66 -4.55
N ALA A 253 5.60 -8.31 -3.29
CA ALA A 253 4.86 -9.16 -2.36
C ALA A 253 3.39 -9.32 -2.78
N ALA A 254 2.75 -8.23 -3.21
CA ALA A 254 1.41 -8.23 -3.80
C ALA A 254 1.30 -9.23 -4.96
N LYS A 255 2.28 -9.21 -5.88
CA LYS A 255 2.33 -10.15 -7.00
C LYS A 255 2.52 -11.60 -6.55
N ALA A 256 3.41 -11.85 -5.58
CA ALA A 256 3.62 -13.20 -5.04
C ALA A 256 2.36 -13.77 -4.38
N MET A 257 1.64 -12.95 -3.60
CA MET A 257 0.37 -13.36 -2.99
C MET A 257 -0.73 -13.62 -4.01
N GLN A 258 -0.79 -12.84 -5.10
CA GLN A 258 -1.78 -13.08 -6.16
C GLN A 258 -1.61 -14.48 -6.77
N SER A 259 -0.39 -14.99 -6.90
CA SER A 259 -0.14 -16.36 -7.35
C SER A 259 -0.46 -17.43 -6.29
N HIS A 260 -0.50 -17.06 -5.01
CA HIS A 260 -0.76 -17.97 -3.88
C HIS A 260 -2.26 -18.04 -3.50
N THR A 261 -3.01 -16.95 -3.64
CA THR A 261 -4.44 -16.87 -3.23
C THR A 261 -5.40 -16.41 -4.31
N GLY A 262 -4.89 -15.93 -5.45
CA GLY A 262 -5.72 -15.34 -6.51
C GLY A 262 -6.32 -13.97 -6.16
N ALA A 263 -6.06 -13.39 -4.98
CA ALA A 263 -6.62 -12.11 -4.58
C ALA A 263 -5.84 -10.91 -5.15
N ILE A 264 -6.55 -9.85 -5.56
CA ILE A 264 -5.96 -8.58 -5.99
C ILE A 264 -5.49 -7.81 -4.75
N ALA A 265 -4.24 -7.37 -4.73
CA ALA A 265 -3.73 -6.51 -3.67
C ALA A 265 -4.13 -5.04 -3.90
N GLY A 266 -4.78 -4.42 -2.92
CA GLY A 266 -5.07 -2.98 -2.91
C GLY A 266 -3.84 -2.11 -2.65
N GLU A 267 -4.00 -0.78 -2.72
CA GLU A 267 -2.91 0.16 -2.44
C GLU A 267 -2.55 0.16 -0.95
N ASP A 268 -1.27 -0.04 -0.60
CA ASP A 268 -0.85 -0.19 0.80
C ASP A 268 -1.04 1.08 1.63
N SER A 269 -0.91 2.25 1.00
CA SER A 269 -1.15 3.56 1.61
C SER A 269 -2.60 3.71 2.08
N VAL A 270 -3.56 3.24 1.28
CA VAL A 270 -4.99 3.22 1.60
C VAL A 270 -5.27 2.24 2.73
N MET A 271 -4.70 1.04 2.67
CA MET A 271 -4.81 0.05 3.74
C MET A 271 -4.28 0.61 5.07
N ASP A 272 -3.12 1.27 5.06
CA ASP A 272 -2.53 1.86 6.26
C ASP A 272 -3.43 2.96 6.85
N ALA A 273 -3.98 3.83 6.02
CA ALA A 273 -4.94 4.86 6.44
C ALA A 273 -6.21 4.23 7.02
N ALA A 274 -6.74 3.18 6.39
CA ALA A 274 -7.93 2.45 6.82
C ALA A 274 -7.76 1.83 8.20
N LEU A 275 -6.65 1.12 8.42
CA LEU A 275 -6.35 0.50 9.72
C LEU A 275 -6.17 1.55 10.82
N LYS A 276 -5.47 2.65 10.54
CA LYS A 276 -5.29 3.76 11.49
C LYS A 276 -6.63 4.41 11.88
N GLN A 277 -7.51 4.65 10.92
CA GLN A 277 -8.84 5.24 11.16
C GLN A 277 -9.75 4.31 11.98
N ALA A 278 -9.61 2.99 11.80
CA ALA A 278 -10.31 1.98 12.59
C ALA A 278 -9.69 1.72 13.98
N GLY A 279 -8.54 2.34 14.30
CA GLY A 279 -7.86 2.13 15.58
C GLY A 279 -7.15 0.77 15.68
N ILE A 280 -6.85 0.14 14.54
CA ILE A 280 -6.18 -1.15 14.46
C ILE A 280 -4.67 -0.92 14.44
N VAL A 281 -3.95 -1.64 15.30
CA VAL A 281 -2.49 -1.62 15.35
C VAL A 281 -1.93 -2.50 14.23
N ARG A 282 -1.29 -1.89 13.24
CA ARG A 282 -0.64 -2.62 12.15
C ARG A 282 0.76 -3.09 12.55
N CYS A 283 0.94 -4.40 12.65
CA CYS A 283 2.23 -5.04 12.91
C CYS A 283 3.06 -5.11 11.61
N GLN A 284 4.35 -4.79 11.67
CA GLN A 284 5.22 -4.77 10.49
C GLN A 284 5.84 -6.14 10.22
N THR A 285 6.15 -6.86 11.30
CA THR A 285 6.75 -8.19 11.30
C THR A 285 5.92 -9.18 12.10
N LEU A 286 6.23 -10.48 11.96
CA LEU A 286 5.66 -11.50 12.85
C LEU A 286 6.10 -11.25 14.30
N GLU A 287 7.36 -10.89 14.54
CA GLU A 287 7.85 -10.60 15.89
C GLU A 287 7.06 -9.46 16.57
N ASP A 288 6.77 -8.37 15.85
CA ASP A 288 5.90 -7.29 16.37
C ASP A 288 4.55 -7.83 16.81
N PHE A 289 4.00 -8.73 16.00
CA PHE A 289 2.68 -9.27 16.21
C PHE A 289 2.62 -10.17 17.46
N PHE A 290 3.67 -10.96 17.73
CA PHE A 290 3.76 -11.73 18.97
C PHE A 290 4.00 -10.85 20.19
N ASP A 291 4.87 -9.86 20.07
CA ASP A 291 5.15 -8.92 21.15
C ASP A 291 3.90 -8.16 21.58
N VAL A 292 3.15 -7.65 20.60
CA VAL A 292 1.87 -6.97 20.82
C VAL A 292 0.80 -7.92 21.35
N SER A 293 0.74 -9.16 20.85
CA SER A 293 -0.18 -10.19 21.35
C SER A 293 0.03 -10.44 22.84
N ARG A 294 1.28 -10.66 23.25
CA ARG A 294 1.65 -10.93 24.64
C ARG A 294 1.42 -9.71 25.53
N ALA A 295 1.83 -8.53 25.07
CA ALA A 295 1.67 -7.28 25.80
C ALA A 295 0.19 -6.98 26.12
N PHE A 296 -0.69 -6.97 25.12
CA PHE A 296 -2.12 -6.73 25.35
C PHE A 296 -2.83 -7.86 26.10
N SER A 297 -2.31 -9.09 26.03
CA SER A 297 -2.92 -10.22 26.76
C SER A 297 -2.61 -10.17 28.25
N TRP A 298 -1.45 -9.65 28.63
CA TRP A 298 -0.94 -9.79 29.99
C TRP A 298 -0.82 -8.48 30.79
N GLU A 299 -0.77 -7.33 30.12
CA GLU A 299 -0.64 -6.01 30.74
C GLU A 299 -1.73 -5.04 30.29
N ASN A 300 -1.98 -4.03 31.12
CA ASN A 300 -2.88 -2.93 30.80
C ASN A 300 -2.15 -1.88 29.96
N ALA A 301 -2.85 -1.23 29.02
CA ALA A 301 -2.27 -0.09 28.31
C ALA A 301 -1.90 1.05 29.29
N PRO A 302 -0.72 1.67 29.14
CA PRO A 302 -0.27 2.74 30.04
C PRO A 302 -1.28 3.89 30.08
N LEU A 303 -1.41 4.58 31.22
CA LEU A 303 -2.38 5.68 31.38
C LEU A 303 -1.91 6.98 30.73
N GLY A 304 -0.63 7.10 30.45
CA GLY A 304 0.00 8.23 29.78
C GLY A 304 1.27 7.79 29.05
N PRO A 305 2.01 8.75 28.48
CA PRO A 305 3.19 8.47 27.67
C PRO A 305 4.47 8.25 28.48
N LYS A 306 4.47 8.44 29.82
CA LYS A 306 5.71 8.54 30.60
C LYS A 306 6.27 7.16 30.96
N VAL A 307 7.48 6.86 30.49
CA VAL A 307 8.16 5.59 30.72
C VAL A 307 9.33 5.77 31.68
N ALA A 308 9.34 4.98 32.76
CA ALA A 308 10.50 4.85 33.63
C ALA A 308 11.34 3.63 33.23
N ILE A 309 12.66 3.75 33.29
CA ILE A 309 13.60 2.68 32.96
C ILE A 309 14.47 2.38 34.18
N ILE A 310 14.62 1.09 34.51
CA ILE A 310 15.62 0.58 35.46
C ILE A 310 16.59 -0.31 34.69
N SER A 311 17.89 -0.15 34.88
CA SER A 311 18.90 -0.98 34.23
C SER A 311 20.12 -1.20 35.12
N ASN A 312 20.76 -2.37 35.04
CA ASN A 312 22.11 -2.59 35.60
C ASN A 312 23.24 -2.28 34.59
N ALA A 313 22.89 -1.82 33.39
CA ALA A 313 23.84 -1.53 32.33
C ALA A 313 23.44 -0.26 31.56
N GLY A 314 24.35 0.71 31.49
CA GLY A 314 24.11 2.00 30.83
C GLY A 314 23.86 1.89 29.33
N GLY A 315 24.61 1.07 28.59
CA GLY A 315 24.47 0.94 27.12
C GLY A 315 23.04 0.60 26.67
N PRO A 316 22.47 -0.54 27.13
CA PRO A 316 21.07 -0.88 26.85
C PRO A 316 20.05 0.16 27.32
N ALA A 317 20.33 0.88 28.42
CA ALA A 317 19.44 1.91 28.94
C ALA A 317 19.36 3.13 28.01
N VAL A 318 20.48 3.52 27.39
CA VAL A 318 20.53 4.61 26.39
C VAL A 318 19.75 4.21 25.13
N ILE A 319 19.96 2.99 24.62
CA ILE A 319 19.19 2.46 23.46
C ILE A 319 17.69 2.45 23.76
N CYS A 320 17.32 2.05 24.98
CA CYS A 320 15.93 2.08 25.41
C CYS A 320 15.35 3.50 25.47
N ALA A 321 16.12 4.48 25.93
CA ALA A 321 15.70 5.88 25.98
C ALA A 321 15.49 6.46 24.56
N ASP A 322 16.36 6.15 23.61
CA ASP A 322 16.17 6.52 22.20
C ASP A 322 14.87 5.91 21.65
N ALA A 323 14.59 4.64 21.97
CA ALA A 323 13.37 3.97 21.55
C ALA A 323 12.11 4.63 22.13
N VAL A 324 12.14 5.11 23.40
CA VAL A 324 11.01 5.82 24.03
C VAL A 324 10.61 7.02 23.19
N VAL A 325 11.57 7.87 22.84
CA VAL A 325 11.32 9.08 22.06
C VAL A 325 10.86 8.73 20.63
N ASN A 326 11.52 7.75 20.00
CA ASN A 326 11.20 7.33 18.63
C ASN A 326 9.79 6.76 18.47
N GLU A 327 9.24 6.11 19.51
CA GLU A 327 7.86 5.59 19.51
C GLU A 327 6.81 6.66 19.90
N GLY A 328 7.23 7.92 20.14
CA GLY A 328 6.37 9.02 20.54
C GLY A 328 5.90 8.94 21.99
N LEU A 329 6.68 8.29 22.85
CA LEU A 329 6.53 8.27 24.30
C LEU A 329 7.46 9.30 24.94
N GLU A 330 7.32 9.50 26.25
CA GLU A 330 8.09 10.47 27.01
C GLU A 330 8.90 9.77 28.10
N MET A 331 10.12 10.25 28.36
CA MET A 331 10.87 9.79 29.54
C MET A 331 10.19 10.33 30.80
N ALA A 332 9.92 9.47 31.78
CA ALA A 332 9.41 9.90 33.08
C ALA A 332 10.42 10.84 33.77
N GLU A 333 9.93 11.93 34.33
CA GLU A 333 10.71 12.89 35.10
C GLU A 333 10.46 12.67 36.60
N PHE A 334 11.53 12.47 37.37
CA PHE A 334 11.43 12.29 38.81
C PHE A 334 11.68 13.60 39.56
N ASP A 335 10.78 13.93 40.48
CA ASP A 335 10.95 15.03 41.41
C ASP A 335 12.05 14.76 42.46
N THR A 336 12.32 15.76 43.29
CA THR A 336 13.33 15.68 44.35
C THR A 336 13.02 14.58 45.37
N GLN A 337 11.74 14.37 45.71
CA GLN A 337 11.34 13.37 46.71
C GLN A 337 11.67 11.95 46.24
N ILE A 338 11.37 11.62 44.98
CA ILE A 338 11.65 10.31 44.41
C ILE A 338 13.15 10.09 44.23
N LYS A 339 13.87 11.13 43.77
CA LYS A 339 15.33 11.08 43.66
C LYS A 339 16.01 10.83 45.01
N GLU A 340 15.52 11.45 46.09
CA GLU A 340 16.01 11.20 47.45
C GLU A 340 15.70 9.79 47.95
N GLN A 341 14.49 9.28 47.71
CA GLN A 341 14.13 7.89 48.05
C GLN A 341 15.04 6.89 47.33
N LEU A 342 15.29 7.10 46.03
CA LEU A 342 16.21 6.29 45.24
C LEU A 342 17.65 6.42 45.76
N ALA A 343 18.11 7.63 46.07
CA ALA A 343 19.46 7.87 46.57
C ALA A 343 19.71 7.21 47.95
N ASN A 344 18.69 7.16 48.80
CA ASN A 344 18.77 6.48 50.10
C ASN A 344 18.75 4.95 49.97
N ALA A 345 18.10 4.43 48.92
CA ALA A 345 17.93 3.00 48.69
C ALA A 345 19.06 2.38 47.83
N LEU A 346 19.75 3.18 47.03
CA LEU A 346 20.75 2.73 46.06
C LEU A 346 22.17 3.15 46.48
N PRO A 347 23.22 2.45 46.02
CA PRO A 347 24.60 2.86 46.27
C PRO A 347 24.87 4.27 45.73
N ARG A 348 25.79 5.01 46.37
CA ARG A 348 26.14 6.40 46.01
C ARG A 348 26.51 6.61 44.54
N PHE A 349 27.04 5.59 43.87
CA PHE A 349 27.46 5.64 42.47
C PHE A 349 26.32 5.34 41.48
N ALA A 350 25.16 4.89 41.95
CA ALA A 350 23.97 4.67 41.13
C ALA A 350 23.42 5.99 40.58
N SER A 351 22.84 5.94 39.38
CA SER A 351 22.08 7.08 38.84
C SER A 351 20.64 7.01 39.36
N THR A 352 20.17 8.09 39.97
CA THR A 352 18.75 8.25 40.39
C THR A 352 17.92 9.04 39.36
N ALA A 353 18.53 9.48 38.26
CA ALA A 353 17.83 10.02 37.11
C ALA A 353 17.14 8.90 36.32
N ASN A 354 16.32 9.24 35.33
CA ASN A 354 15.75 8.26 34.39
C ASN A 354 16.63 8.22 33.13
N PRO A 355 17.24 7.08 32.74
CA PRO A 355 17.17 5.75 33.36
C PRO A 355 17.84 5.61 34.73
N VAL A 356 17.20 4.88 35.63
CA VAL A 356 17.75 4.53 36.96
C VAL A 356 18.78 3.43 36.78
N ASP A 357 20.05 3.76 37.04
CA ASP A 357 21.17 2.82 36.92
C ASP A 357 21.42 2.16 38.27
N VAL A 358 21.01 0.89 38.39
CA VAL A 358 21.21 0.09 39.60
C VAL A 358 22.60 -0.52 39.69
N LEU A 359 23.53 -0.22 38.76
CA LEU A 359 24.90 -0.74 38.66
C LEU A 359 24.99 -2.22 38.29
N GLY A 360 26.09 -2.62 37.66
CA GLY A 360 26.29 -3.97 37.14
C GLY A 360 26.29 -5.08 38.19
N ASP A 361 26.69 -4.77 39.43
CA ASP A 361 26.70 -5.70 40.56
C ASP A 361 25.33 -5.87 41.25
N ALA A 362 24.26 -5.29 40.68
CA ALA A 362 22.93 -5.35 41.25
C ALA A 362 22.43 -6.78 41.51
N LEU A 363 22.03 -7.03 42.76
CA LEU A 363 21.24 -8.18 43.16
C LEU A 363 19.74 -7.90 42.97
N ALA A 364 18.89 -8.92 43.17
CA ALA A 364 17.46 -8.83 42.89
C ALA A 364 16.71 -7.80 43.75
N ASP A 365 17.16 -7.59 44.99
CA ASP A 365 16.61 -6.62 45.95
C ASP A 365 16.74 -5.18 45.46
N ARG A 366 17.87 -4.83 44.83
CA ARG A 366 18.15 -3.49 44.31
C ARG A 366 17.18 -3.13 43.18
N TYR A 367 16.94 -4.07 42.27
CA TYR A 367 15.91 -3.94 41.23
C TYR A 367 14.51 -3.76 41.82
N ALA A 368 14.13 -4.64 42.75
CA ALA A 368 12.80 -4.64 43.36
C ALA A 368 12.53 -3.34 44.11
N THR A 369 13.52 -2.84 44.86
CA THR A 369 13.41 -1.59 45.64
C THR A 369 13.23 -0.38 44.74
N ALA A 370 14.06 -0.24 43.70
CA ALA A 370 13.93 0.85 42.72
C ALA A 370 12.58 0.79 42.00
N ALA A 371 12.16 -0.40 41.56
CA ALA A 371 10.87 -0.61 40.88
C ALA A 371 9.70 -0.27 41.80
N GLU A 372 9.72 -0.70 43.06
CA GLU A 372 8.66 -0.41 44.03
C GLU A 372 8.53 1.10 44.31
N ILE A 373 9.65 1.81 44.44
CA ILE A 373 9.66 3.28 44.61
C ILE A 373 8.96 3.93 43.40
N ILE A 374 9.38 3.61 42.18
CA ILE A 374 8.83 4.21 40.95
C ILE A 374 7.34 3.88 40.78
N LEU A 375 6.95 2.62 40.98
CA LEU A 375 5.57 2.15 40.78
C LEU A 375 4.58 2.77 41.78
N LYS A 376 5.03 3.29 42.93
CA LYS A 376 4.18 4.04 43.87
C LYS A 376 3.85 5.47 43.40
N THR A 377 4.62 6.03 42.47
CA THR A 377 4.51 7.44 42.03
C THR A 377 3.54 7.62 40.87
N ASN A 378 2.90 8.76 40.72
CA ASN A 378 2.14 9.10 39.50
C ASN A 378 3.01 9.72 38.39
N GLN A 379 4.35 9.66 38.51
CA GLN A 379 5.30 10.29 37.59
C GLN A 379 5.72 9.37 36.43
N ALA A 380 5.39 8.07 36.52
CA ALA A 380 5.59 7.08 35.47
C ALA A 380 4.29 6.31 35.20
N ASP A 381 3.97 6.14 33.92
CA ASP A 381 2.80 5.41 33.42
C ASP A 381 3.12 3.97 33.04
N ALA A 382 4.39 3.67 32.75
CA ALA A 382 4.91 2.33 32.52
C ALA A 382 6.33 2.19 33.09
N LEU A 383 6.69 0.98 33.49
CA LEU A 383 8.05 0.63 33.94
C LEU A 383 8.68 -0.38 32.99
N VAL A 384 9.91 -0.10 32.57
CA VAL A 384 10.77 -1.02 31.81
C VAL A 384 11.97 -1.43 32.66
N VAL A 385 12.12 -2.73 32.89
CA VAL A 385 13.26 -3.29 33.64
C VAL A 385 14.20 -4.00 32.69
N ILE A 386 15.42 -3.48 32.57
CA ILE A 386 16.48 -4.02 31.73
C ILE A 386 17.47 -4.78 32.61
N LEU A 387 17.79 -6.00 32.21
CA LEU A 387 18.77 -6.84 32.88
C LEU A 387 19.75 -7.39 31.86
N THR A 388 21.04 -7.23 32.16
CA THR A 388 22.13 -7.93 31.49
C THR A 388 22.78 -8.91 32.47
N PRO A 389 23.14 -10.13 32.04
CA PRO A 389 23.75 -11.12 32.91
C PRO A 389 25.16 -10.69 33.33
N GLN A 390 25.40 -10.56 34.64
CA GLN A 390 26.72 -10.47 35.27
C GLN A 390 26.92 -11.66 36.20
N VAL A 391 28.16 -11.89 36.67
CA VAL A 391 28.52 -13.07 37.50
C VAL A 391 27.66 -13.18 38.76
N MET A 392 27.31 -12.05 39.38
CA MET A 392 26.52 -11.98 40.62
C MET A 392 25.01 -11.81 40.40
N THR A 393 24.55 -11.61 39.16
CA THR A 393 23.14 -11.26 38.89
C THR A 393 22.21 -12.43 39.19
N GLN A 394 21.21 -12.20 40.05
CA GLN A 394 20.23 -13.21 40.46
C GLN A 394 19.01 -13.21 39.52
N ILE A 395 19.19 -13.64 38.27
CA ILE A 395 18.23 -13.45 37.17
C ILE A 395 16.80 -13.95 37.51
N GLU A 396 16.65 -15.21 37.92
CA GLU A 396 15.34 -15.78 38.27
C GLU A 396 14.71 -15.07 39.48
N LYS A 397 15.53 -14.73 40.48
CA LYS A 397 15.04 -14.02 41.67
C LYS A 397 14.58 -12.59 41.34
N THR A 398 15.31 -11.89 40.47
CA THR A 398 14.89 -10.58 39.96
C THR A 398 13.56 -10.68 39.23
N ALA A 399 13.40 -11.67 38.34
CA ALA A 399 12.14 -11.94 37.66
C ALA A 399 10.96 -12.15 38.64
N GLU A 400 11.17 -12.96 39.68
CA GLU A 400 10.17 -13.22 40.71
C GLU A 400 9.79 -11.94 41.47
N LEU A 401 10.77 -11.18 41.96
CA LEU A 401 10.51 -9.98 42.74
C LEU A 401 9.83 -8.89 41.91
N ILE A 402 10.24 -8.70 40.65
CA ILE A 402 9.58 -7.74 39.74
C ILE A 402 8.14 -8.16 39.45
N GLY A 403 7.88 -9.45 39.19
CA GLY A 403 6.52 -9.93 38.95
C GLY A 403 5.58 -9.74 40.15
N ASN A 404 6.09 -9.81 41.38
CA ASN A 404 5.32 -9.53 42.60
C ASN A 404 4.87 -8.05 42.72
N LEU A 405 5.46 -7.14 41.94
CA LEU A 405 5.09 -5.72 41.93
C LEU A 405 3.86 -5.42 41.07
N LYS A 406 3.28 -6.42 40.38
CA LYS A 406 1.99 -6.27 39.67
C LYS A 406 0.84 -5.76 40.54
N LYS A 407 0.94 -5.94 41.86
CA LYS A 407 0.00 -5.38 42.85
C LYS A 407 -0.23 -3.86 42.73
N TYR A 408 0.72 -3.12 42.14
CA TYR A 408 0.61 -1.67 41.90
C TYR A 408 -0.24 -1.30 40.67
N GLN A 409 -0.67 -2.29 39.87
CA GLN A 409 -1.56 -2.12 38.70
C GLN A 409 -1.04 -1.14 37.63
N LYS A 410 0.27 -0.90 37.58
CA LYS A 410 0.94 -0.21 36.48
C LYS A 410 1.66 -1.23 35.61
N PRO A 411 1.68 -1.02 34.29
CA PRO A 411 2.23 -2.02 33.40
C PRO A 411 3.75 -2.09 33.52
N ILE A 412 4.25 -3.31 33.64
CA ILE A 412 5.66 -3.63 33.79
C ILE A 412 6.11 -4.46 32.58
N PHE A 413 7.17 -4.01 31.93
CA PHE A 413 7.81 -4.69 30.81
C PHE A 413 9.26 -5.01 31.20
N CYS A 414 9.76 -6.18 30.80
CA CYS A 414 11.13 -6.57 31.08
C CYS A 414 11.92 -6.77 29.80
N SER A 415 13.19 -6.39 29.77
CA SER A 415 14.12 -6.84 28.74
C SER A 415 15.33 -7.50 29.38
N PHE A 416 15.36 -8.84 29.33
CA PHE A 416 16.46 -9.63 29.86
C PHE A 416 17.35 -10.03 28.67
N ILE A 417 18.45 -9.31 28.50
CA ILE A 417 19.29 -9.37 27.30
C ILE A 417 20.33 -10.48 27.48
N GLY A 418 20.17 -11.60 26.77
CA GLY A 418 21.10 -12.72 26.85
C GLY A 418 20.58 -13.96 26.13
N GLY A 419 21.26 -15.09 26.35
CA GLY A 419 20.89 -16.41 25.83
C GLY A 419 20.50 -17.39 26.95
N SER A 420 21.27 -18.47 27.10
CA SER A 420 20.98 -19.54 28.07
C SER A 420 20.85 -19.06 29.52
N LEU A 421 21.67 -18.09 29.94
CA LEU A 421 21.65 -17.55 31.31
C LEU A 421 20.33 -16.87 31.67
N ILE A 422 19.67 -16.22 30.71
CA ILE A 422 18.42 -15.48 30.98
C ILE A 422 17.16 -16.35 30.89
N ALA A 423 17.26 -17.56 30.34
CA ALA A 423 16.12 -18.42 30.03
C ALA A 423 15.26 -18.76 31.27
N GLN A 424 15.89 -18.94 32.44
CA GLN A 424 15.15 -19.17 33.69
C GLN A 424 14.36 -17.94 34.14
N GLY A 425 14.95 -16.74 34.00
CA GLY A 425 14.25 -15.48 34.26
C GLY A 425 13.11 -15.24 33.30
N GLU A 426 13.31 -15.50 32.01
CA GLU A 426 12.28 -15.39 30.97
C GLU A 426 11.10 -16.32 31.28
N LYS A 427 11.37 -17.59 31.59
CA LYS A 427 10.35 -18.56 31.99
C LYS A 427 9.58 -18.07 33.22
N LYS A 428 10.28 -17.58 34.24
CA LYS A 428 9.66 -17.07 35.47
C LYS A 428 8.76 -15.85 35.21
N LEU A 429 9.20 -14.92 34.37
CA LEU A 429 8.40 -13.76 33.96
C LEU A 429 7.15 -14.21 33.19
N ASN A 430 7.27 -15.17 32.26
CA ASN A 430 6.12 -15.72 31.52
C ASN A 430 5.11 -16.40 32.47
N GLU A 431 5.55 -17.17 33.46
CA GLU A 431 4.68 -17.76 34.50
C GLU A 431 3.90 -16.69 35.29
N LEU A 432 4.56 -15.56 35.58
CA LEU A 432 3.97 -14.39 36.26
C LEU A 432 3.23 -13.46 35.28
N LYS A 433 3.15 -13.84 33.99
CA LYS A 433 2.55 -13.09 32.89
C LYS A 433 3.16 -11.69 32.73
N ILE A 434 4.45 -11.51 32.93
CA ILE A 434 5.15 -10.24 32.67
C ILE A 434 5.75 -10.32 31.26
N PRO A 435 5.38 -9.41 30.34
CA PRO A 435 5.97 -9.38 29.00
C PRO A 435 7.50 -9.18 29.06
N VAL A 436 8.25 -10.12 28.49
CA VAL A 436 9.72 -10.15 28.52
C VAL A 436 10.32 -10.20 27.11
N PHE A 437 11.21 -9.26 26.79
CA PHE A 437 11.72 -9.03 25.44
C PHE A 437 13.23 -9.23 25.38
N ARG A 438 13.71 -9.75 24.24
CA ARG A 438 15.15 -9.95 24.02
C ARG A 438 15.92 -8.64 23.95
N PHE A 439 15.28 -7.58 23.47
CA PHE A 439 15.86 -6.25 23.31
C PHE A 439 14.91 -5.17 23.85
N PRO A 440 15.43 -4.07 24.43
CA PRO A 440 14.60 -3.06 25.08
C PRO A 440 13.72 -2.27 24.10
N GLU A 441 14.20 -1.98 22.89
CA GLU A 441 13.43 -1.29 21.85
C GLU A 441 12.15 -2.05 21.44
N ARG A 442 12.16 -3.39 21.56
CA ARG A 442 11.00 -4.25 21.33
C ARG A 442 9.92 -4.07 22.41
N ALA A 443 10.35 -3.95 23.66
CA ALA A 443 9.44 -3.65 24.77
C ALA A 443 8.80 -2.26 24.58
N ILE A 444 9.61 -1.27 24.20
CA ILE A 444 9.12 0.08 23.93
C ILE A 444 8.14 0.11 22.74
N ALA A 445 8.43 -0.60 21.65
CA ALA A 445 7.52 -0.69 20.51
C ALA A 445 6.15 -1.28 20.89
N ALA A 446 6.12 -2.27 21.79
CA ALA A 446 4.87 -2.81 22.33
C ALA A 446 4.13 -1.78 23.21
N ILE A 447 4.83 -1.07 24.10
CA ILE A 447 4.25 0.02 24.90
C ILE A 447 3.68 1.12 23.98
N GLY A 448 4.42 1.52 22.96
CA GLY A 448 4.01 2.52 21.97
C GLY A 448 2.76 2.08 21.21
N ALA A 449 2.64 0.81 20.84
CA ALA A 449 1.43 0.26 20.24
C ALA A 449 0.22 0.33 21.18
N MET A 450 0.39 -0.03 22.46
CA MET A 450 -0.66 0.06 23.48
C MET A 450 -1.10 1.49 23.74
N TRP A 451 -0.14 2.43 23.80
CA TRP A 451 -0.40 3.85 23.97
C TRP A 451 -1.12 4.45 22.76
N ARG A 452 -0.70 4.14 21.53
CA ARG A 452 -1.38 4.58 20.30
C ARG A 452 -2.84 4.13 20.26
N TRP A 453 -3.12 2.89 20.64
CA TRP A 453 -4.50 2.39 20.75
C TRP A 453 -5.29 3.18 21.79
N LYS A 454 -4.72 3.44 22.97
CA LYS A 454 -5.41 4.20 24.02
C LYS A 454 -5.67 5.66 23.64
N LYS A 455 -4.71 6.32 22.99
CA LYS A 455 -4.88 7.67 22.44
C LYS A 455 -5.99 7.70 21.38
N HIS A 456 -6.10 6.66 20.55
CA HIS A 456 -7.19 6.54 19.58
C HIS A 456 -8.56 6.43 20.27
N LEU A 457 -8.65 5.65 21.35
CA LEU A 457 -9.88 5.55 22.16
C LEU A 457 -10.31 6.91 22.71
N GLU A 458 -9.37 7.67 23.27
CA GLU A 458 -9.63 8.98 23.85
C GLU A 458 -10.04 10.00 22.80
N ALA A 459 -9.37 10.03 21.65
CA ALA A 459 -9.72 10.91 20.54
C ALA A 459 -11.17 10.70 20.07
N LYS A 460 -11.69 9.47 20.11
CA LYS A 460 -13.07 9.18 19.69
C LYS A 460 -14.13 9.42 20.78
N LYS A 461 -13.76 9.59 22.05
CA LYS A 461 -14.72 9.87 23.15
C LYS A 461 -15.31 11.29 23.11
N GLY A 462 -14.75 12.18 22.29
CA GLY A 462 -15.22 13.58 22.16
C GLY A 462 -15.81 13.95 20.78
N VAL A 463 -15.85 13.01 19.83
CA VAL A 463 -16.37 13.27 18.48
C VAL A 463 -17.82 12.84 18.43
N THR A 464 -18.73 13.78 18.70
CA THR A 464 -20.11 13.67 18.20
C THR A 464 -20.01 13.50 16.68
N PRO A 465 -20.75 12.57 16.03
CA PRO A 465 -20.80 12.53 14.58
C PRO A 465 -21.34 13.88 14.13
N ALA A 466 -20.44 14.80 13.77
CA ALA A 466 -20.80 16.05 13.17
C ALA A 466 -21.22 15.68 11.76
N SER A 467 -22.47 15.25 11.60
CA SER A 467 -23.24 15.67 10.44
C SER A 467 -23.41 17.19 10.59
N SER A 468 -22.32 17.95 10.45
CA SER A 468 -22.46 19.36 10.08
C SER A 468 -23.25 19.29 8.78
N ILE A 469 -24.48 19.79 8.83
CA ILE A 469 -25.38 19.90 7.68
C ILE A 469 -24.72 20.95 6.78
N VAL A 470 -23.69 20.53 6.06
CA VAL A 470 -23.06 21.31 5.02
C VAL A 470 -24.01 21.18 3.83
N GLU A 471 -24.83 22.21 3.63
CA GLU A 471 -25.75 22.26 2.51
C GLU A 471 -24.97 22.39 1.20
N ILE A 472 -25.18 21.41 0.33
CA ILE A 472 -24.79 21.43 -1.08
C ILE A 472 -26.08 21.29 -1.91
N ASN A 473 -26.11 21.89 -3.10
CA ASN A 473 -27.25 21.74 -4.00
C ASN A 473 -27.18 20.39 -4.74
N GLN A 474 -27.50 19.31 -4.00
CA GLN A 474 -27.37 17.93 -4.46
C GLN A 474 -28.20 17.65 -5.72
N ASN A 475 -29.37 18.28 -5.88
CA ASN A 475 -30.22 18.10 -7.05
C ASN A 475 -29.54 18.61 -8.32
N ASN A 476 -28.98 19.83 -8.27
CA ASN A 476 -28.27 20.41 -9.42
C ASN A 476 -27.00 19.62 -9.76
N ILE A 477 -26.23 19.21 -8.74
CA ILE A 477 -25.04 18.35 -8.94
C ILE A 477 -25.43 17.04 -9.63
N SER A 478 -26.50 16.39 -9.16
CA SER A 478 -26.98 15.13 -9.75
C SER A 478 -27.48 15.32 -11.18
N GLU A 479 -28.11 16.45 -11.50
CA GLU A 479 -28.56 16.77 -12.86
C GLU A 479 -27.38 16.93 -13.83
N ILE A 480 -26.31 17.62 -13.41
CA ILE A 480 -25.07 17.77 -14.20
C ILE A 480 -24.47 16.40 -14.49
N ILE A 481 -24.31 15.55 -13.46
CA ILE A 481 -23.72 14.21 -13.58
C ILE A 481 -24.59 13.31 -14.47
N ASN A 482 -25.91 13.31 -14.28
CA ASN A 482 -26.83 12.49 -15.07
C ASN A 482 -26.85 12.92 -16.54
N THR A 483 -26.78 14.21 -16.82
CA THR A 483 -26.70 14.75 -18.19
C THR A 483 -25.39 14.30 -18.85
N ALA A 484 -24.27 14.36 -18.13
CA ALA A 484 -22.99 13.87 -18.63
C ALA A 484 -23.01 12.37 -18.97
N LYS A 485 -23.59 11.55 -18.08
CA LYS A 485 -23.75 10.11 -18.32
C LYS A 485 -24.66 9.80 -19.51
N LYS A 486 -25.78 10.53 -19.67
CA LYS A 486 -26.66 10.41 -20.84
C LYS A 486 -25.93 10.70 -22.15
N ASN A 487 -24.98 11.63 -22.10
CA ASN A 487 -24.11 11.97 -23.24
C ASN A 487 -22.91 11.01 -23.41
N ASN A 488 -22.90 9.86 -22.71
CA ASN A 488 -21.81 8.88 -22.68
C ASN A 488 -20.43 9.48 -22.32
N GLN A 489 -20.41 10.58 -21.57
CA GLN A 489 -19.17 11.20 -21.11
C GLN A 489 -18.55 10.34 -20.01
N LYS A 490 -17.27 10.01 -20.15
CA LYS A 490 -16.49 9.33 -19.09
C LYS A 490 -15.97 10.31 -18.04
N THR A 491 -15.92 11.60 -18.37
CA THR A 491 -15.37 12.68 -17.56
C THR A 491 -16.19 13.93 -17.79
N LEU A 492 -16.37 14.76 -16.76
CA LEU A 492 -16.94 16.09 -16.94
C LEU A 492 -15.94 17.00 -17.67
N ASP A 493 -16.44 17.88 -18.53
CA ASP A 493 -15.65 19.02 -18.99
C ASP A 493 -15.40 20.01 -17.82
N ASN A 494 -14.46 20.94 -17.97
CA ASN A 494 -14.09 21.82 -16.85
C ASN A 494 -15.18 22.77 -16.42
N PHE A 495 -16.06 23.13 -17.34
CA PHE A 495 -17.17 24.01 -17.02
C PHE A 495 -18.19 23.25 -16.17
N GLN A 496 -18.57 22.04 -16.60
CA GLN A 496 -19.42 21.15 -15.82
C GLN A 496 -18.81 20.85 -14.44
N ALA A 497 -17.50 20.57 -14.37
CA ALA A 497 -16.81 20.32 -13.11
C ALA A 497 -16.74 21.56 -12.20
N ASN A 498 -16.54 22.76 -12.77
CA ASN A 498 -16.58 24.02 -12.02
C ASN A 498 -17.99 24.29 -11.47
N GLU A 499 -19.03 24.05 -12.27
CA GLU A 499 -20.43 24.16 -11.83
C GLU A 499 -20.72 23.23 -10.66
N VAL A 500 -20.21 21.98 -10.66
CA VAL A 500 -20.33 21.08 -9.50
C VAL A 500 -19.74 21.71 -8.22
N LEU A 501 -18.59 22.38 -8.32
CA LEU A 501 -17.99 23.08 -7.17
C LEU A 501 -18.83 24.27 -6.71
N VAL A 502 -19.35 25.07 -7.65
CA VAL A 502 -20.21 26.23 -7.37
C VAL A 502 -21.50 25.77 -6.67
N GLN A 503 -22.15 24.71 -7.16
CA GLN A 503 -23.35 24.14 -6.55
C GLN A 503 -23.08 23.53 -5.15
N ALA A 504 -21.83 23.19 -4.85
CA ALA A 504 -21.40 22.76 -3.52
C ALA A 504 -20.97 23.92 -2.59
N ASN A 505 -21.02 25.17 -3.07
CA ASN A 505 -20.49 26.37 -2.42
C ASN A 505 -18.97 26.28 -2.14
N ILE A 506 -18.21 25.59 -3.00
CA ILE A 506 -16.74 25.63 -2.96
C ILE A 506 -16.29 26.86 -3.77
N PRO A 507 -15.49 27.79 -3.21
CA PRO A 507 -15.15 29.01 -3.92
C PRO A 507 -14.30 28.73 -5.17
N THR A 508 -14.79 29.18 -6.31
CA THR A 508 -14.08 29.18 -7.60
C THR A 508 -13.85 30.62 -8.06
N PRO A 509 -12.74 30.93 -8.75
CA PRO A 509 -12.60 32.25 -9.37
C PRO A 509 -13.68 32.47 -10.41
N ALA A 510 -14.06 33.73 -10.64
CA ALA A 510 -15.01 34.09 -11.70
C ALA A 510 -14.60 33.42 -13.02
N THR A 511 -15.56 32.78 -13.69
CA THR A 511 -15.30 31.89 -14.82
C THR A 511 -16.43 32.04 -15.86
N GLN A 512 -16.09 32.03 -17.14
CA GLN A 512 -17.05 32.09 -18.23
C GLN A 512 -16.59 31.25 -19.45
N ILE A 513 -17.52 30.65 -20.18
CA ILE A 513 -17.25 30.10 -21.52
C ILE A 513 -17.34 31.24 -22.53
N ILE A 514 -16.32 31.36 -23.37
CA ILE A 514 -16.24 32.40 -24.40
C ILE A 514 -16.14 31.76 -25.79
N THR A 515 -16.84 32.37 -26.74
CA THR A 515 -16.83 31.94 -28.16
C THR A 515 -16.05 32.88 -29.07
N ASP A 516 -15.75 34.09 -28.60
CA ASP A 516 -14.99 35.10 -29.33
C ASP A 516 -14.13 35.96 -28.39
N ILE A 517 -13.16 36.66 -28.98
CA ILE A 517 -12.18 37.48 -28.27
C ILE A 517 -12.81 38.71 -27.58
N ASN A 518 -13.94 39.24 -28.08
CA ASN A 518 -14.57 40.42 -27.48
C ASN A 518 -15.23 40.06 -26.15
N GLN A 519 -15.84 38.88 -26.06
CA GLN A 519 -16.33 38.34 -24.79
C GLN A 519 -15.18 38.18 -23.77
N ALA A 520 -14.01 37.73 -24.23
CA ALA A 520 -12.82 37.59 -23.40
C ALA A 520 -12.32 38.93 -22.84
N LYS A 521 -12.28 39.98 -23.68
CA LYS A 521 -11.87 41.35 -23.29
C LYS A 521 -12.84 41.93 -22.27
N ASN A 522 -14.14 41.84 -22.53
CA ASN A 522 -15.18 42.34 -21.62
C ASN A 522 -15.11 41.63 -20.25
N PHE A 523 -14.91 40.31 -20.25
CA PHE A 523 -14.73 39.55 -19.02
C PHE A 523 -13.53 40.07 -18.20
N ALA A 524 -12.39 40.34 -18.86
CA ALA A 524 -11.18 40.82 -18.19
C ALA A 524 -11.33 42.26 -17.64
N GLU A 525 -12.09 43.12 -18.33
CA GLU A 525 -12.42 44.46 -17.86
C GLU A 525 -13.31 44.42 -16.60
N ILE A 526 -14.32 43.55 -16.59
CA ILE A 526 -15.25 43.42 -15.45
C ILE A 526 -14.57 42.76 -14.24
N ASN A 527 -13.79 41.69 -14.46
CA ASN A 527 -13.22 40.88 -13.38
C ASN A 527 -11.80 41.29 -13.00
N SER A 528 -11.26 42.34 -13.63
CA SER A 528 -9.89 42.84 -13.49
C SER A 528 -8.80 41.88 -13.95
N TRP A 529 -7.71 42.43 -14.51
CA TRP A 529 -6.51 41.68 -14.90
C TRP A 529 -5.70 41.16 -13.68
N PRO A 530 -4.90 40.10 -13.83
CA PRO A 530 -4.81 39.21 -14.99
C PRO A 530 -5.89 38.12 -15.01
N VAL A 531 -6.02 37.47 -16.17
CA VAL A 531 -6.97 36.38 -16.46
C VAL A 531 -6.23 35.15 -17.01
N VAL A 532 -6.91 34.01 -17.01
CA VAL A 532 -6.45 32.71 -17.51
C VAL A 532 -7.35 32.25 -18.64
N LEU A 533 -6.76 31.78 -19.74
CA LEU A 533 -7.48 31.06 -20.79
C LEU A 533 -7.23 29.56 -20.70
N LYS A 534 -8.30 28.77 -20.79
CA LYS A 534 -8.29 27.30 -20.69
C LYS A 534 -9.10 26.67 -21.82
N LEU A 535 -8.57 25.62 -22.44
CA LEU A 535 -9.35 24.73 -23.30
C LEU A 535 -10.10 23.72 -22.44
N SER A 536 -11.36 23.46 -22.77
CA SER A 536 -12.23 22.55 -22.03
C SER A 536 -12.93 21.60 -23.00
N SER A 537 -12.74 20.30 -22.84
CA SER A 537 -13.42 19.25 -23.61
C SER A 537 -13.47 17.96 -22.79
N PRO A 538 -14.53 17.13 -22.90
CA PRO A 538 -14.54 15.79 -22.32
C PRO A 538 -13.32 14.97 -22.77
N GLY A 539 -12.64 14.29 -21.85
CA GLY A 539 -11.41 13.53 -22.14
C GLY A 539 -10.11 14.35 -22.15
N MET A 540 -10.17 15.69 -22.11
CA MET A 540 -8.98 16.56 -22.00
C MET A 540 -8.60 16.77 -20.52
N LEU A 541 -8.07 15.72 -19.87
CA LEU A 541 -7.76 15.74 -18.44
C LEU A 541 -6.45 16.47 -18.09
N HIS A 542 -5.43 16.38 -18.95
CA HIS A 542 -4.13 17.04 -18.74
C HIS A 542 -3.93 18.21 -19.71
N LYS A 543 -4.62 19.32 -19.43
CA LYS A 543 -4.64 20.50 -20.32
C LYS A 543 -3.28 21.15 -20.50
N LYS A 544 -2.43 21.17 -19.47
CA LYS A 544 -1.07 21.71 -19.56
C LYS A 544 -0.22 20.97 -20.59
N ASP A 545 -0.42 19.67 -20.77
CA ASP A 545 0.35 18.83 -21.69
C ASP A 545 0.04 19.13 -23.17
N VAL A 546 -1.15 19.67 -23.45
CA VAL A 546 -1.54 20.17 -24.79
C VAL A 546 -1.39 21.69 -24.90
N GLY A 547 -0.80 22.33 -23.88
CA GLY A 547 -0.71 23.78 -23.78
C GLY A 547 -2.07 24.48 -23.74
N GLY A 548 -3.12 23.78 -23.32
CA GLY A 548 -4.48 24.27 -23.23
C GLY A 548 -4.75 25.14 -22.00
N VAL A 549 -3.72 25.62 -21.29
CA VAL A 549 -3.86 26.58 -20.18
C VAL A 549 -2.77 27.63 -20.32
N VAL A 550 -3.17 28.92 -20.35
CA VAL A 550 -2.24 30.05 -20.30
C VAL A 550 -2.71 31.01 -19.20
N THR A 551 -1.86 31.20 -18.20
CA THR A 551 -2.07 32.07 -17.04
C THR A 551 -1.37 33.42 -17.23
N ASP A 552 -1.57 34.33 -16.29
CA ASP A 552 -0.92 35.65 -16.20
C ASP A 552 -1.12 36.55 -17.44
N ILE A 553 -2.28 36.41 -18.10
CA ILE A 553 -2.65 37.29 -19.20
C ILE A 553 -3.08 38.62 -18.59
N SER A 554 -2.25 39.65 -18.73
CA SER A 554 -2.36 40.92 -18.00
C SER A 554 -2.92 42.07 -18.82
N ASN A 555 -3.09 41.92 -20.13
CA ASN A 555 -3.62 42.96 -21.01
C ASN A 555 -4.22 42.41 -22.31
N ASN A 556 -4.92 43.27 -23.04
CA ASN A 556 -5.59 42.94 -24.30
C ASN A 556 -4.65 42.37 -25.37
N TRP A 557 -3.43 42.90 -25.50
CA TRP A 557 -2.48 42.43 -26.49
C TRP A 557 -2.03 40.98 -26.22
N GLN A 558 -1.72 40.66 -24.96
CA GLN A 558 -1.41 39.29 -24.55
C GLN A 558 -2.61 38.35 -24.77
N LEU A 559 -3.82 38.82 -24.50
CA LEU A 559 -5.05 38.04 -24.66
C LEU A 559 -5.30 37.66 -26.13
N GLU A 560 -5.11 38.60 -27.06
CA GLU A 560 -5.20 38.36 -28.51
C GLU A 560 -4.18 37.31 -28.98
N LEU A 561 -2.93 37.44 -28.53
CA LEU A 561 -1.87 36.49 -28.87
C LEU A 561 -2.20 35.07 -28.40
N VAL A 562 -2.72 34.94 -27.17
CA VAL A 562 -3.12 33.64 -26.61
C VAL A 562 -4.33 33.07 -27.34
N TRP A 563 -5.30 33.91 -27.68
CA TRP A 563 -6.49 33.50 -28.42
C TRP A 563 -6.16 32.92 -29.79
N ASP A 564 -5.33 33.62 -30.58
CA ASP A 564 -4.91 33.15 -31.90
C ASP A 564 -4.17 31.79 -31.81
N ASN A 565 -3.33 31.63 -30.79
CA ASN A 565 -2.66 30.36 -30.51
C ASN A 565 -3.65 29.24 -30.15
N PHE A 566 -4.70 29.54 -29.37
CA PHE A 566 -5.75 28.57 -29.02
C PHE A 566 -6.55 28.14 -30.25
N VAL A 567 -6.96 29.09 -31.10
CA VAL A 567 -7.69 28.79 -32.35
C VAL A 567 -6.87 27.88 -33.24
N ARG A 568 -5.56 28.15 -33.40
CA ARG A 568 -4.65 27.28 -34.16
C ARG A 568 -4.46 25.90 -33.52
N ARG A 569 -4.42 25.81 -32.19
CA ARG A 569 -4.28 24.52 -31.48
C ARG A 569 -5.53 23.66 -31.62
N ILE A 570 -6.72 24.27 -31.53
CA ILE A 570 -8.00 23.56 -31.66
C ILE A 570 -8.09 22.78 -32.98
N THR A 571 -7.56 23.33 -34.09
CA THR A 571 -7.59 22.65 -35.39
C THR A 571 -6.68 21.42 -35.46
N THR A 572 -5.67 21.33 -34.59
CA THR A 572 -4.72 20.21 -34.51
C THR A 572 -5.15 19.08 -33.57
N LEU A 573 -6.24 19.28 -32.81
CA LEU A 573 -6.80 18.25 -31.92
C LEU A 573 -7.51 17.14 -32.73
N SER A 574 -7.59 15.93 -32.16
CA SER A 574 -8.37 14.83 -32.74
C SER A 574 -9.85 15.21 -32.87
N SER A 575 -10.55 14.63 -33.86
CA SER A 575 -11.97 14.87 -34.13
C SER A 575 -12.82 14.79 -32.86
N ASP A 576 -12.61 13.74 -32.08
CA ASP A 576 -13.39 13.40 -30.90
C ASP A 576 -13.27 14.44 -29.77
N ILE A 577 -12.14 15.15 -29.71
CA ILE A 577 -11.91 16.22 -28.73
C ILE A 577 -12.35 17.57 -29.31
N ARG A 578 -12.06 17.81 -30.59
CA ARG A 578 -12.31 19.08 -31.29
C ARG A 578 -13.79 19.41 -31.38
N GLU A 579 -14.65 18.42 -31.59
CA GLU A 579 -16.10 18.62 -31.71
C GLU A 579 -16.77 19.10 -30.41
N HIS A 580 -16.08 18.96 -29.28
CA HIS A 580 -16.60 19.30 -27.95
C HIS A 580 -15.76 20.36 -27.23
N VAL A 581 -14.74 20.92 -27.89
CA VAL A 581 -13.84 21.89 -27.27
C VAL A 581 -14.51 23.25 -27.10
N LYS A 582 -14.34 23.82 -25.91
CA LYS A 582 -14.79 25.16 -25.53
C LYS A 582 -13.59 25.94 -25.00
N VAL A 583 -13.58 27.26 -25.21
CA VAL A 583 -12.61 28.14 -24.58
C VAL A 583 -13.24 28.74 -23.32
N GLN A 584 -12.55 28.60 -22.20
CA GLN A 584 -12.96 29.11 -20.89
C GLN A 584 -11.99 30.22 -20.49
N ILE A 585 -12.54 31.35 -20.04
CA ILE A 585 -11.80 32.42 -19.38
C ILE A 585 -12.09 32.40 -17.89
N GLN A 586 -11.08 32.66 -17.07
CA GLN A 586 -11.18 32.67 -15.62
C GLN A 586 -10.32 33.78 -15.02
N LYS A 587 -10.75 34.35 -13.89
CA LYS A 587 -9.91 35.28 -13.11
C LYS A 587 -8.68 34.57 -12.54
N ASP A 588 -7.48 35.11 -12.77
CA ASP A 588 -6.25 34.52 -12.25
C ASP A 588 -6.03 34.82 -10.76
N ILE A 589 -5.47 33.84 -10.04
CA ILE A 589 -5.12 33.92 -8.62
C ILE A 589 -3.60 33.78 -8.49
N LEU A 590 -2.91 34.92 -8.46
CA LEU A 590 -1.45 35.00 -8.62
C LEU A 590 -0.62 34.62 -7.38
N SER A 591 -1.22 34.62 -6.18
CA SER A 591 -0.46 34.44 -4.93
C SER A 591 -1.19 33.51 -3.97
N GLY A 592 -0.44 32.68 -3.25
CA GLY A 592 -0.97 31.74 -2.27
C GLY A 592 -0.19 30.43 -2.23
N VAL A 593 -0.57 29.57 -1.30
CA VAL A 593 -0.02 28.22 -1.17
C VAL A 593 -0.86 27.26 -2.00
N GLU A 594 -0.23 26.54 -2.93
CA GLU A 594 -0.90 25.51 -3.73
C GLU A 594 -1.01 24.21 -2.93
N VAL A 595 -2.23 23.73 -2.73
CA VAL A 595 -2.54 22.42 -2.13
C VAL A 595 -3.33 21.57 -3.12
N ILE A 596 -3.33 20.26 -2.91
CA ILE A 596 -4.16 19.31 -3.67
C ILE A 596 -5.19 18.69 -2.74
N ILE A 597 -6.42 18.60 -3.22
CA ILE A 597 -7.47 17.83 -2.56
C ILE A 597 -8.14 16.95 -3.60
N GLY A 598 -8.17 15.65 -3.36
CA GLY A 598 -8.83 14.73 -4.28
C GLY A 598 -9.51 13.59 -3.55
N VAL A 599 -10.44 12.93 -4.22
CA VAL A 599 -11.09 11.71 -3.75
C VAL A 599 -11.06 10.70 -4.88
N LYS A 600 -10.69 9.47 -4.56
CA LYS A 600 -10.70 8.35 -5.48
C LYS A 600 -11.35 7.14 -4.81
N ARG A 601 -12.15 6.38 -5.55
CA ARG A 601 -12.71 5.13 -5.04
C ARG A 601 -11.68 3.99 -5.11
N ASP A 602 -11.28 3.51 -3.94
CA ASP A 602 -10.54 2.26 -3.78
C ASP A 602 -11.50 1.06 -3.91
N PRO A 603 -11.11 -0.02 -4.60
CA PRO A 603 -11.97 -1.20 -4.78
C PRO A 603 -12.37 -1.93 -3.49
N THR A 604 -11.55 -1.83 -2.43
CA THR A 604 -11.77 -2.54 -1.17
C THR A 604 -12.51 -1.67 -0.17
N PHE A 605 -12.07 -0.42 -0.01
CA PHE A 605 -12.54 0.47 1.06
C PHE A 605 -13.45 1.62 0.58
N GLY A 606 -13.69 1.74 -0.72
CA GLY A 606 -14.55 2.78 -1.27
C GLY A 606 -13.84 4.14 -1.35
N PRO A 607 -14.55 5.28 -1.18
CA PRO A 607 -13.98 6.60 -1.41
C PRO A 607 -12.89 6.97 -0.39
N VAL A 608 -11.71 7.31 -0.92
CA VAL A 608 -10.53 7.74 -0.17
C VAL A 608 -10.15 9.15 -0.60
N MET A 609 -10.11 10.05 0.36
CA MET A 609 -9.64 11.41 0.20
C MET A 609 -8.12 11.51 0.33
N LEU A 610 -7.52 12.37 -0.48
CA LEU A 610 -6.13 12.79 -0.48
C LEU A 610 -6.05 14.29 -0.19
N PHE A 611 -5.16 14.67 0.72
CA PHE A 611 -4.75 16.05 0.97
C PHE A 611 -3.21 16.15 0.95
N GLY A 612 -2.69 17.24 0.39
CA GLY A 612 -1.24 17.44 0.31
C GLY A 612 -0.81 18.76 -0.32
N ALA A 613 0.50 18.90 -0.51
CA ALA A 613 1.07 19.96 -1.34
C ALA A 613 0.63 19.79 -2.80
N GLY A 614 0.15 20.87 -3.43
CA GLY A 614 -0.39 20.89 -4.78
C GLY A 614 0.54 21.53 -5.80
N GLY A 615 0.06 21.63 -7.04
CA GLY A 615 0.78 22.31 -8.10
C GLY A 615 1.96 21.52 -8.66
N THR A 616 2.92 22.22 -9.27
CA THR A 616 4.05 21.59 -9.99
C THR A 616 5.06 20.91 -9.06
N LEU A 617 5.08 21.28 -7.78
CA LEU A 617 6.00 20.72 -6.78
C LEU A 617 5.39 19.53 -6.00
N ALA A 618 4.10 19.22 -6.19
CA ALA A 618 3.38 18.16 -5.49
C ALA A 618 4.09 16.79 -5.57
N GLU A 619 4.53 16.39 -6.77
CA GLU A 619 5.20 15.10 -7.00
C GLU A 619 6.59 15.02 -6.33
N LEU A 620 7.27 16.15 -6.15
CA LEU A 620 8.61 16.22 -5.56
C LEU A 620 8.58 16.22 -4.02
N ILE A 621 7.56 16.83 -3.41
CA ILE A 621 7.43 16.92 -1.95
C ILE A 621 6.92 15.61 -1.34
N GLY A 622 6.10 14.86 -2.09
CA GLY A 622 5.55 13.58 -1.65
C GLY A 622 4.62 13.69 -0.44
N ASP A 623 4.04 14.87 -0.21
CA ASP A 623 3.10 15.12 0.89
C ASP A 623 1.73 14.56 0.53
N ARG A 624 1.47 13.28 0.85
CA ARG A 624 0.23 12.58 0.53
C ARG A 624 -0.40 12.04 1.80
N ASN A 625 -1.45 12.71 2.26
CA ASN A 625 -2.18 12.33 3.47
C ASN A 625 -3.55 11.79 3.05
N LEU A 626 -3.90 10.59 3.52
CA LEU A 626 -5.11 9.89 3.10
C LEU A 626 -6.11 9.80 4.24
N HIS A 627 -7.40 9.87 3.92
CA HIS A 627 -8.50 9.67 4.85
C HIS A 627 -9.67 8.98 4.14
N LEU A 628 -10.35 8.03 4.79
CA LEU A 628 -11.54 7.41 4.19
C LEU A 628 -12.78 8.18 4.56
N LEU A 629 -13.74 8.29 3.65
CA LEU A 629 -15.00 8.97 3.94
C LEU A 629 -15.86 8.13 4.92
N PRO A 630 -16.71 8.77 5.73
CA PRO A 630 -16.98 10.22 5.80
C PRO A 630 -15.84 11.02 6.44
N VAL A 631 -15.82 12.34 6.19
CA VAL A 631 -14.84 13.28 6.78
C VAL A 631 -15.59 14.31 7.61
N SER A 632 -15.37 14.32 8.93
CA SER A 632 -15.87 15.38 9.81
C SER A 632 -14.98 16.63 9.74
N PRO A 633 -15.44 17.80 10.24
CA PRO A 633 -14.59 18.99 10.35
C PRO A 633 -13.30 18.75 11.16
N GLU A 634 -13.39 17.90 12.19
CA GLU A 634 -12.22 17.51 13.00
C GLU A 634 -11.28 16.58 12.23
N ASP A 635 -11.81 15.65 11.44
CA ASP A 635 -10.99 14.82 10.54
C ASP A 635 -10.29 15.68 9.49
N ALA A 636 -10.98 16.67 8.92
CA ALA A 636 -10.40 17.64 7.98
C ALA A 636 -9.26 18.44 8.62
N ARG A 637 -9.46 18.91 9.87
CA ARG A 637 -8.41 19.58 10.65
C ARG A 637 -7.19 18.67 10.83
N GLN A 638 -7.39 17.44 11.29
CA GLN A 638 -6.32 16.48 11.50
C GLN A 638 -5.61 16.07 10.20
N LEU A 639 -6.36 15.92 9.11
CA LEU A 639 -5.83 15.59 7.79
C LEU A 639 -4.88 16.68 7.30
N VAL A 640 -5.24 17.95 7.48
CA VAL A 640 -4.37 19.09 7.14
C VAL A 640 -3.20 19.18 8.11
N GLU A 641 -3.41 19.08 9.42
CA GLU A 641 -2.33 19.25 10.41
C GLU A 641 -1.22 18.20 10.32
N ARG A 642 -1.53 16.99 9.85
CA ARG A 642 -0.54 15.91 9.65
C ARG A 642 0.30 16.11 8.39
N SER A 643 -0.14 16.97 7.48
CA SER A 643 0.59 17.25 6.24
C SER A 643 1.88 18.03 6.49
N ARG A 644 2.86 17.85 5.61
CA ARG A 644 4.10 18.65 5.66
C ARG A 644 3.82 20.12 5.34
N ILE A 645 2.86 20.39 4.46
CA ILE A 645 2.45 21.75 4.07
C ILE A 645 1.78 22.52 5.21
N ALA A 646 1.31 21.85 6.27
CA ALA A 646 0.67 22.47 7.44
C ALA A 646 1.53 23.55 8.09
N THR A 647 2.84 23.37 8.13
CA THR A 647 3.77 24.34 8.73
C THR A 647 3.74 25.68 7.98
N ILE A 648 3.65 25.64 6.65
CA ILE A 648 3.52 26.84 5.82
C ILE A 648 2.13 27.46 6.00
N LEU A 649 1.08 26.63 6.03
CA LEU A 649 -0.29 27.10 6.21
C LEU A 649 -0.54 27.76 7.58
N LYS A 650 0.18 27.34 8.63
CA LYS A 650 0.14 27.94 9.98
C LYS A 650 0.95 29.24 10.10
N GLY A 651 1.66 29.66 9.05
CA GLY A 651 2.60 30.77 9.06
C GLY A 651 4.02 30.28 9.33
N TYR A 652 4.96 30.64 8.46
CA TYR A 652 6.37 30.28 8.55
C TYR A 652 7.25 31.50 8.29
N ARG A 653 8.32 31.69 9.10
CA ARG A 653 9.28 32.80 8.98
C ARG A 653 8.66 34.22 8.93
N GLY A 654 7.64 34.47 9.75
CA GLY A 654 7.03 35.80 9.88
C GLY A 654 5.84 36.05 8.95
N GLU A 655 5.50 35.11 8.06
CA GLU A 655 4.25 35.16 7.29
C GLU A 655 3.03 34.91 8.21
N PRO A 656 1.91 35.62 8.00
CA PRO A 656 0.68 35.40 8.75
C PRO A 656 0.06 34.02 8.42
N PRO A 657 -0.73 33.43 9.35
CA PRO A 657 -1.41 32.18 9.11
C PRO A 657 -2.48 32.31 8.01
N TYR A 658 -2.60 31.27 7.18
CA TYR A 658 -3.62 31.16 6.14
C TYR A 658 -4.99 30.78 6.74
N PRO A 659 -6.12 31.00 6.03
CA PRO A 659 -7.47 30.76 6.54
C PRO A 659 -7.83 29.27 6.57
N LEU A 660 -7.26 28.54 7.53
CA LEU A 660 -7.41 27.10 7.70
C LEU A 660 -8.87 26.63 7.85
N THR A 661 -9.72 27.41 8.50
CA THR A 661 -11.15 27.08 8.65
C THR A 661 -11.88 26.99 7.32
N LYS A 662 -11.55 27.88 6.36
CA LYS A 662 -12.10 27.83 5.00
C LYS A 662 -11.58 26.62 4.23
N LEU A 663 -10.33 26.23 4.47
CA LEU A 663 -9.76 25.02 3.87
C LEU A 663 -10.47 23.75 4.37
N TYR A 664 -10.75 23.68 5.67
CA TYR A 664 -11.49 22.55 6.26
C TYR A 664 -12.92 22.47 5.69
N ASP A 665 -13.60 23.60 5.51
CA ASP A 665 -14.92 23.65 4.90
C ASP A 665 -14.92 23.11 3.45
N VAL A 666 -13.92 23.47 2.63
CA VAL A 666 -13.76 22.92 1.27
C VAL A 666 -13.55 21.40 1.30
N ILE A 667 -12.74 20.89 2.23
CA ILE A 667 -12.52 19.45 2.42
C ILE A 667 -13.84 18.72 2.71
N VAL A 668 -14.62 19.23 3.68
CA VAL A 668 -15.89 18.61 4.08
C VAL A 668 -16.93 18.69 2.95
N ARG A 669 -17.01 19.82 2.23
CA ARG A 669 -17.88 19.97 1.05
C ARG A 669 -17.53 18.97 -0.05
N LEU A 670 -16.24 18.81 -0.35
CA LEU A 670 -15.79 17.84 -1.34
C LEU A 670 -16.16 16.41 -0.93
N ALA A 671 -15.98 16.05 0.35
CA ALA A 671 -16.44 14.76 0.87
C ALA A 671 -17.95 14.57 0.66
N LYS A 672 -18.75 15.62 0.92
CA LYS A 672 -20.21 15.57 0.78
C LYS A 672 -20.67 15.35 -0.65
N ILE A 673 -20.01 15.98 -1.64
CA ILE A 673 -20.27 15.73 -3.05
C ILE A 673 -20.14 14.23 -3.35
N ILE A 674 -19.02 13.61 -2.94
CA ILE A 674 -18.73 12.19 -3.22
C ILE A 674 -19.67 11.24 -2.49
N GLU A 675 -20.08 11.55 -1.25
CA GLU A 675 -21.10 10.77 -0.53
C GLU A 675 -22.44 10.78 -1.25
N SER A 676 -22.81 11.94 -1.82
CA SER A 676 -24.09 12.14 -2.49
C SER A 676 -24.12 11.68 -3.95
N SER A 677 -22.97 11.43 -4.55
CA SER A 677 -22.79 11.10 -5.96
C SER A 677 -21.93 9.84 -6.15
N PRO A 678 -22.50 8.64 -5.96
CA PRO A 678 -21.80 7.36 -6.16
C PRO A 678 -21.22 7.17 -7.57
N GLU A 679 -21.74 7.90 -8.55
CA GLU A 679 -21.32 7.91 -9.94
C GLU A 679 -19.97 8.58 -10.18
N ILE A 680 -19.44 9.32 -9.20
CA ILE A 680 -18.10 9.91 -9.30
C ILE A 680 -17.08 8.85 -8.85
N ALA A 681 -16.20 8.45 -9.77
CA ALA A 681 -15.11 7.52 -9.52
C ALA A 681 -13.88 8.22 -8.94
N GLU A 682 -13.59 9.42 -9.45
CA GLU A 682 -12.45 10.26 -9.05
C GLU A 682 -12.84 11.74 -9.18
N MET A 683 -12.45 12.55 -8.19
CA MET A 683 -12.56 14.00 -8.25
C MET A 683 -11.30 14.62 -7.65
N GLU A 684 -10.66 15.55 -8.33
CA GLU A 684 -9.42 16.17 -7.87
C GLU A 684 -9.46 17.68 -8.13
N ILE A 685 -9.11 18.47 -7.13
CA ILE A 685 -8.87 19.92 -7.21
C ILE A 685 -7.36 20.13 -7.11
N ASN A 686 -6.75 20.53 -8.23
CA ASN A 686 -5.30 20.68 -8.31
C ASN A 686 -4.86 21.74 -9.36
N PRO A 687 -4.37 22.91 -8.94
CA PRO A 687 -4.21 23.33 -7.55
C PRO A 687 -5.51 23.84 -6.94
N LEU A 688 -5.61 23.70 -5.61
CA LEU A 688 -6.42 24.55 -4.74
C LEU A 688 -5.48 25.61 -4.16
N ILE A 689 -5.76 26.90 -4.37
CA ILE A 689 -4.86 27.98 -3.96
C ILE A 689 -5.38 28.60 -2.65
N VAL A 690 -4.55 28.54 -1.61
CA VAL A 690 -4.84 29.15 -0.31
C VAL A 690 -4.17 30.52 -0.24
N THR A 691 -4.97 31.57 -0.38
CA THR A 691 -4.54 32.98 -0.20
C THR A 691 -4.70 33.39 1.27
N LEU A 692 -4.15 34.54 1.66
CA LEU A 692 -4.32 35.07 3.03
C LEU A 692 -5.78 35.27 3.45
N ASN A 693 -6.68 35.52 2.48
CA ASN A 693 -8.07 35.87 2.77
C ASN A 693 -9.07 34.77 2.40
N ASN A 694 -8.73 33.88 1.46
CA ASN A 694 -9.66 32.89 0.93
C ASN A 694 -8.97 31.63 0.36
N VAL A 695 -9.78 30.63 0.00
CA VAL A 695 -9.35 29.36 -0.61
C VAL A 695 -10.05 29.23 -1.96
N TRP A 696 -9.29 29.02 -3.04
CA TRP A 696 -9.81 29.05 -4.41
C TRP A 696 -9.54 27.74 -5.17
N ALA A 697 -10.60 27.08 -5.63
CA ALA A 697 -10.53 25.96 -6.56
C ALA A 697 -10.35 26.49 -7.98
N VAL A 698 -9.11 26.52 -8.44
CA VAL A 698 -8.77 27.07 -9.75
C VAL A 698 -8.82 26.00 -10.85
N ASP A 699 -8.61 24.74 -10.51
CA ASP A 699 -8.74 23.64 -11.47
C ASP A 699 -9.32 22.39 -10.83
N VAL A 700 -10.20 21.71 -11.57
CA VAL A 700 -10.91 20.52 -11.09
C VAL A 700 -11.04 19.48 -12.19
N LYS A 701 -10.86 18.23 -11.80
CA LYS A 701 -11.01 17.04 -12.64
C LYS A 701 -12.07 16.15 -12.02
N VAL A 702 -13.02 15.67 -12.83
CA VAL A 702 -14.06 14.71 -12.40
C VAL A 702 -14.15 13.56 -13.40
N VAL A 703 -13.97 12.34 -12.90
CA VAL A 703 -14.11 11.09 -13.66
C VAL A 703 -15.34 10.34 -13.15
N LEU A 704 -16.17 9.88 -14.08
CA LEU A 704 -17.40 9.17 -13.78
C LEU A 704 -17.18 7.65 -13.82
N THR A 705 -17.94 6.91 -13.03
CA THR A 705 -17.98 5.45 -13.07
C THR A 705 -18.55 5.00 -14.42
N GLU A 706 -17.88 4.09 -15.11
CA GLU A 706 -18.50 3.36 -16.22
C GLU A 706 -19.68 2.55 -15.66
N GLY A 707 -20.85 2.62 -16.30
CA GLY A 707 -22.03 1.87 -15.87
C GLY A 707 -21.75 0.37 -15.80
N GLU A 708 -22.12 -0.24 -14.67
CA GLU A 708 -21.78 -1.60 -14.23
C GLU A 708 -20.28 -1.91 -14.12
N SER A 709 -19.85 -2.22 -12.90
CA SER A 709 -18.53 -2.77 -12.57
C SER A 709 -18.26 -4.05 -13.37
N ARG A 710 -17.67 -3.92 -14.55
CA ARG A 710 -16.98 -5.02 -15.22
C ARG A 710 -15.54 -5.08 -14.74
N ALA A 711 -15.17 -6.26 -14.24
CA ALA A 711 -13.83 -6.62 -13.85
C ALA A 711 -12.80 -6.08 -14.85
N ILE A 712 -11.75 -5.42 -14.33
CA ILE A 712 -10.55 -5.07 -15.08
C ILE A 712 -10.05 -6.35 -15.74
N THR A 713 -10.31 -6.49 -17.03
CA THR A 713 -9.79 -7.62 -17.79
C THR A 713 -8.29 -7.39 -17.92
N PRO A 714 -7.43 -8.37 -17.58
CA PRO A 714 -5.99 -8.19 -17.67
C PRO A 714 -5.59 -7.81 -19.10
N PRO A 715 -4.51 -7.01 -19.28
CA PRO A 715 -4.06 -6.59 -20.60
C PRO A 715 -3.77 -7.83 -21.47
N LYS A 716 -4.39 -7.90 -22.65
CA LYS A 716 -4.20 -9.01 -23.60
C LYS A 716 -2.79 -8.93 -24.20
N PHE A 717 -1.93 -9.90 -23.86
CA PHE A 717 -0.65 -10.08 -24.52
C PHE A 717 -0.84 -10.44 -26.01
N ARG A 718 0.08 -9.98 -26.85
CA ARG A 718 0.14 -10.24 -28.29
C ARG A 718 1.37 -11.08 -28.64
N ILE A 719 1.39 -11.62 -29.85
CA ILE A 719 2.47 -12.46 -30.37
C ILE A 719 3.21 -11.73 -31.49
N ALA A 720 4.54 -11.83 -31.50
CA ALA A 720 5.39 -11.39 -32.61
C ALA A 720 6.43 -12.46 -32.93
N THR A 721 6.80 -12.59 -34.19
CA THR A 721 7.76 -13.59 -34.69
C THR A 721 9.10 -12.92 -34.99
N ALA A 722 10.21 -13.49 -34.51
CA ALA A 722 11.55 -13.02 -34.85
C ALA A 722 11.83 -13.30 -36.32
N ILE A 723 11.97 -12.27 -37.15
CA ILE A 723 12.25 -12.41 -38.58
C ILE A 723 13.73 -12.17 -38.94
N SER A 724 14.48 -11.54 -38.04
CA SER A 724 15.91 -11.31 -38.19
C SER A 724 16.59 -11.23 -36.84
N HIS A 725 17.83 -11.71 -36.76
CA HIS A 725 18.69 -11.66 -35.59
C HIS A 725 20.13 -11.39 -36.02
N THR A 726 20.70 -10.29 -35.53
CA THR A 726 22.09 -9.90 -35.76
C THR A 726 22.78 -9.68 -34.41
N ILE A 727 24.00 -10.17 -34.24
CA ILE A 727 24.80 -9.91 -33.04
C ILE A 727 25.83 -8.83 -33.36
N PHE A 728 25.78 -7.73 -32.63
CA PHE A 728 26.75 -6.65 -32.69
C PHE A 728 27.70 -6.72 -31.49
N ALA A 729 28.99 -6.43 -31.71
CA ALA A 729 29.95 -6.19 -30.63
C ALA A 729 29.92 -7.27 -29.50
N VAL A 730 29.85 -8.55 -29.89
CA VAL A 730 29.83 -9.76 -29.04
C VAL A 730 28.60 -9.93 -28.13
N LYS A 731 27.99 -8.85 -27.61
CA LYS A 731 26.96 -8.89 -26.56
C LYS A 731 25.66 -8.14 -26.87
N PHE A 732 25.58 -7.44 -28.01
CA PHE A 732 24.38 -6.69 -28.37
C PHE A 732 23.56 -7.45 -29.42
N HIS A 733 22.47 -8.08 -29.01
CA HIS A 733 21.60 -8.83 -29.91
C HIS A 733 20.52 -7.90 -30.47
N TYR A 734 20.51 -7.71 -31.78
CA TYR A 734 19.49 -6.95 -32.50
C TYR A 734 18.50 -7.90 -33.16
N PHE A 735 17.24 -7.82 -32.75
CA PHE A 735 16.15 -8.61 -33.32
C PHE A 735 15.17 -7.71 -34.04
N VAL A 736 14.66 -8.18 -35.19
CA VAL A 736 13.47 -7.59 -35.82
C VAL A 736 12.31 -8.57 -35.64
N PHE A 737 11.19 -8.05 -35.14
CA PHE A 737 9.97 -8.82 -34.90
C PHE A 737 8.85 -8.36 -35.84
N GLU A 738 8.09 -9.31 -36.36
CA GLU A 738 6.87 -9.06 -37.14
C GLU A 738 5.63 -9.45 -36.33
N THR A 739 4.65 -8.55 -36.25
CA THR A 739 3.44 -8.73 -35.43
C THR A 739 2.30 -9.31 -36.26
N GLU A 740 1.51 -10.20 -35.64
CA GLU A 740 0.36 -10.85 -36.31
C GLU A 740 -0.81 -9.88 -36.58
N VAL A 741 -0.84 -8.74 -35.90
CA VAL A 741 -1.85 -7.68 -36.05
C VAL A 741 -1.16 -6.32 -36.24
N PRO A 742 -1.88 -5.30 -36.76
CA PRO A 742 -1.32 -3.97 -36.88
C PRO A 742 -0.71 -3.44 -35.59
N PHE A 743 0.56 -3.00 -35.68
CA PHE A 743 1.33 -2.49 -34.55
C PHE A 743 1.92 -1.13 -34.89
N THR A 744 1.28 -0.08 -34.38
CA THR A 744 1.70 1.31 -34.56
C THR A 744 2.30 1.81 -33.25
N TYR A 745 3.48 2.41 -33.31
CA TYR A 745 4.15 3.03 -32.17
C TYR A 745 4.81 4.34 -32.59
N GLN A 746 5.11 5.18 -31.61
CA GLN A 746 5.88 6.40 -31.79
C GLN A 746 7.35 6.11 -31.45
N PRO A 747 8.33 6.62 -32.24
CA PRO A 747 9.74 6.48 -31.92
C PRO A 747 10.09 6.90 -30.49
N GLY A 748 10.89 6.06 -29.84
CA GLY A 748 11.26 6.19 -28.42
C GLY A 748 10.35 5.44 -27.44
N GLN A 749 9.28 4.80 -27.92
CA GLN A 749 8.46 3.89 -27.11
C GLN A 749 9.13 2.51 -26.89
N TYR A 750 8.62 1.76 -25.91
CA TYR A 750 9.09 0.43 -25.54
C TYR A 750 7.98 -0.61 -25.54
N VAL A 751 8.36 -1.89 -25.51
CA VAL A 751 7.46 -3.04 -25.32
C VAL A 751 7.86 -3.86 -24.10
N ASN A 752 6.87 -4.49 -23.48
CA ASN A 752 7.04 -5.47 -22.42
C ASN A 752 7.08 -6.87 -23.03
N VAL A 753 8.21 -7.57 -22.94
CA VAL A 753 8.36 -8.94 -23.47
C VAL A 753 8.31 -9.94 -22.30
N LYS A 754 7.44 -10.95 -22.42
CA LYS A 754 7.36 -12.07 -21.48
C LYS A 754 8.51 -13.04 -21.75
N ILE A 755 9.55 -12.97 -20.92
CA ILE A 755 10.77 -13.77 -21.05
C ILE A 755 10.70 -15.10 -20.26
N SER A 756 9.69 -15.29 -19.41
CA SER A 756 9.32 -16.58 -18.79
C SER A 756 7.87 -16.54 -18.30
N GLN A 757 7.34 -17.66 -17.78
CA GLN A 757 5.97 -17.69 -17.23
C GLN A 757 5.72 -16.64 -16.13
N GLN A 758 6.75 -16.23 -15.39
CA GLN A 758 6.64 -15.33 -14.23
C GLN A 758 7.31 -13.96 -14.41
N ARG A 759 8.08 -13.77 -15.51
CA ARG A 759 8.91 -12.58 -15.72
C ARG A 759 8.63 -11.89 -17.06
N ILE A 760 8.42 -10.59 -16.97
CA ILE A 760 8.23 -9.66 -18.10
C ILE A 760 9.28 -8.57 -17.93
N ASN A 761 10.01 -8.26 -19.00
CA ASN A 761 11.02 -7.21 -19.02
C ASN A 761 10.64 -6.15 -20.08
N CYS A 762 11.01 -4.90 -19.84
CA CYS A 762 10.80 -3.79 -20.77
C CYS A 762 11.99 -3.65 -21.72
N TYR A 763 11.75 -3.42 -23.01
CA TYR A 763 12.78 -3.19 -24.02
C TYR A 763 12.36 -2.06 -24.96
N SER A 764 13.17 -1.00 -25.07
CA SER A 764 12.91 0.10 -26.02
C SER A 764 12.96 -0.39 -27.45
N ILE A 765 12.06 0.15 -28.26
CA ILE A 765 12.01 -0.14 -29.68
C ILE A 765 13.19 0.59 -30.35
N ALA A 766 14.01 -0.18 -31.06
CA ALA A 766 15.27 0.26 -31.64
C ALA A 766 15.14 0.80 -33.08
N GLY A 767 14.00 0.58 -33.74
CA GLY A 767 13.79 1.02 -35.13
C GLY A 767 12.50 0.48 -35.76
N ASN A 768 12.10 1.14 -36.85
CA ASN A 768 10.90 0.86 -37.65
C ASN A 768 11.25 0.23 -39.00
N ASP A 769 11.37 -1.10 -38.98
CA ASP A 769 11.78 -1.91 -40.13
C ASP A 769 10.59 -2.34 -41.04
N GLY A 770 9.43 -1.69 -40.93
CA GLY A 770 8.27 -1.90 -41.82
C GLY A 770 6.89 -1.84 -41.12
N PRO A 771 5.79 -1.87 -41.88
CA PRO A 771 4.44 -1.94 -41.29
C PRO A 771 4.33 -3.23 -40.48
N ASN A 772 3.91 -3.12 -39.22
CA ASN A 772 3.76 -4.23 -38.27
C ASN A 772 5.09 -4.84 -37.80
N ARG A 773 6.19 -4.07 -37.86
CA ARG A 773 7.50 -4.51 -37.37
C ARG A 773 8.05 -3.59 -36.30
N PHE A 774 8.74 -4.18 -35.34
CA PHE A 774 9.54 -3.44 -34.37
C PHE A 774 10.85 -4.18 -34.12
N ALA A 775 11.92 -3.42 -33.91
CA ALA A 775 13.21 -3.99 -33.56
C ALA A 775 13.54 -3.80 -32.08
N LEU A 776 14.28 -4.73 -31.48
CA LEU A 776 14.82 -4.63 -30.12
C LEU A 776 16.33 -4.79 -30.15
N LEU A 777 17.04 -3.97 -29.37
CA LEU A 777 18.47 -4.11 -29.11
C LEU A 777 18.67 -4.58 -27.66
N ILE A 778 19.22 -5.77 -27.49
CA ILE A 778 19.36 -6.45 -26.20
C ILE A 778 20.84 -6.48 -25.81
N ASP A 779 21.20 -5.84 -24.70
CA ASP A 779 22.52 -5.97 -24.05
C ASP A 779 22.52 -7.22 -23.16
N THR A 780 23.24 -8.26 -23.57
CA THR A 780 23.30 -9.52 -22.84
C THR A 780 24.40 -9.50 -21.77
N LYS A 781 24.10 -10.10 -20.61
CA LYS A 781 25.03 -10.22 -19.50
C LYS A 781 25.07 -11.67 -19.02
N PRO A 782 26.26 -12.22 -18.71
CA PRO A 782 26.39 -13.57 -18.19
C PRO A 782 25.48 -13.81 -16.98
N GLY A 783 24.69 -14.90 -17.02
CA GLY A 783 23.76 -15.28 -15.95
C GLY A 783 22.43 -14.50 -15.92
N GLY A 784 22.22 -13.53 -16.81
CA GLY A 784 20.96 -12.79 -16.90
C GLY A 784 19.82 -13.65 -17.45
N ILE A 785 18.70 -13.75 -16.73
CA ILE A 785 17.51 -14.53 -17.20
C ILE A 785 16.98 -14.00 -18.54
N GLY A 786 16.93 -12.67 -18.71
CA GLY A 786 16.56 -12.06 -20.00
C GLY A 786 17.60 -12.31 -21.09
N SER A 787 18.89 -12.29 -20.74
CA SER A 787 19.99 -12.62 -21.64
C SER A 787 19.87 -14.05 -22.16
N LYS A 788 19.67 -15.02 -21.26
CA LYS A 788 19.44 -16.42 -21.63
C LYS A 788 18.20 -16.59 -22.52
N PHE A 789 17.13 -15.84 -22.31
CA PHE A 789 15.94 -15.89 -23.17
C PHE A 789 16.29 -15.46 -24.60
N PHE A 790 16.92 -14.30 -24.78
CA PHE A 790 17.27 -13.77 -26.11
C PHE A 790 18.47 -14.46 -26.76
N GLU A 791 19.40 -15.03 -26.00
CA GLU A 791 20.49 -15.86 -26.52
C GLU A 791 19.98 -17.17 -27.13
N ASN A 792 18.88 -17.71 -26.61
CA ASN A 792 18.26 -18.93 -27.12
C ASN A 792 17.22 -18.68 -28.22
N LEU A 793 16.84 -17.42 -28.45
CA LEU A 793 15.82 -17.04 -29.43
C LEU A 793 16.43 -17.07 -30.84
N LYS A 794 15.78 -17.80 -31.76
CA LYS A 794 16.20 -17.94 -33.16
C LYS A 794 15.21 -17.28 -34.11
N THR A 795 15.65 -16.98 -35.33
CA THR A 795 14.74 -16.57 -36.41
C THR A 795 13.66 -17.64 -36.62
N GLY A 796 12.39 -17.21 -36.65
CA GLY A 796 11.20 -18.06 -36.68
C GLY A 796 10.52 -18.24 -35.32
N ASP A 797 11.22 -17.96 -34.21
CA ASP A 797 10.64 -18.10 -32.88
C ASP A 797 9.66 -16.97 -32.54
N LYS A 798 8.65 -17.30 -31.72
CA LYS A 798 7.62 -16.36 -31.28
C LYS A 798 7.92 -15.82 -29.89
N ILE A 799 7.74 -14.51 -29.73
CA ILE A 799 7.72 -13.84 -28.42
C ILE A 799 6.31 -13.40 -28.08
N THR A 800 6.02 -13.37 -26.78
CA THR A 800 4.79 -12.78 -26.24
C THR A 800 5.10 -11.39 -25.69
N TYR A 801 4.38 -10.37 -26.14
CA TYR A 801 4.67 -8.98 -25.79
C TYR A 801 3.40 -8.17 -25.47
N LEU A 802 3.60 -7.01 -24.85
CA LEU A 802 2.58 -6.02 -24.55
C LEU A 802 3.13 -4.61 -24.85
N GLY A 803 2.35 -3.75 -25.50
CA GLY A 803 2.76 -2.39 -25.87
C GLY A 803 2.05 -1.89 -27.14
N PRO A 804 2.49 -0.75 -27.69
CA PRO A 804 3.64 0.05 -27.23
C PRO A 804 3.34 0.86 -25.96
N PHE A 805 4.38 1.20 -25.21
CA PHE A 805 4.34 2.01 -24.00
C PHE A 805 5.43 3.08 -24.01
N GLY A 806 5.36 4.03 -23.08
CA GLY A 806 6.40 5.04 -22.89
C GLY A 806 6.01 6.42 -23.42
N VAL A 807 6.55 7.42 -22.74
CA VAL A 807 6.37 8.86 -23.01
C VAL A 807 7.66 9.53 -23.48
N PHE A 808 8.77 8.78 -23.56
CA PHE A 808 10.04 9.24 -24.09
C PHE A 808 9.98 9.28 -25.62
N LYS A 809 9.31 10.29 -26.16
CA LYS A 809 9.11 10.49 -27.59
C LYS A 809 9.59 11.86 -28.02
N PHE A 810 9.91 12.01 -29.29
CA PHE A 810 10.27 13.30 -29.84
C PHE A 810 9.11 14.30 -29.73
N LYS A 811 9.41 15.51 -29.26
CA LYS A 811 8.47 16.63 -29.20
C LYS A 811 8.83 17.65 -30.30
N PRO A 812 8.00 17.82 -31.34
CA PRO A 812 8.35 18.64 -32.49
C PRO A 812 8.37 20.16 -32.20
N ASP A 813 7.69 20.62 -31.15
CA ASP A 813 7.46 22.04 -30.88
C ASP A 813 7.77 22.45 -29.43
N ASP A 814 9.03 22.29 -29.03
CA ASP A 814 9.52 22.71 -27.70
C ASP A 814 10.27 24.05 -27.72
N GLY A 815 10.22 24.77 -28.84
CA GLY A 815 10.91 26.07 -29.03
C GLY A 815 12.44 25.98 -29.10
N SER A 816 13.03 24.79 -29.10
CA SER A 816 14.48 24.61 -29.27
C SER A 816 14.92 24.91 -30.70
N LYS A 817 16.14 25.44 -30.87
CA LYS A 817 16.79 25.61 -32.17
C LYS A 817 17.67 24.42 -32.54
N LYS A 818 18.18 23.67 -31.56
CA LYS A 818 19.10 22.53 -31.73
C LYS A 818 18.57 21.31 -30.97
N ILE A 819 18.88 20.11 -31.47
CA ILE A 819 18.55 18.85 -30.80
C ILE A 819 19.85 18.14 -30.42
N LEU A 820 19.98 17.72 -29.17
CA LEU A 820 21.12 16.98 -28.64
C LEU A 820 20.66 15.60 -28.14
N PHE A 821 21.14 14.54 -28.80
CA PHE A 821 20.98 13.16 -28.37
C PHE A 821 22.26 12.68 -27.68
N LEU A 822 22.10 12.04 -26.52
CA LEU A 822 23.19 11.41 -25.78
C LEU A 822 22.82 10.00 -25.35
N GLY A 823 23.49 9.02 -25.95
CA GLY A 823 23.31 7.60 -25.71
C GLY A 823 24.53 6.93 -25.07
N THR A 824 24.33 5.94 -24.21
CA THR A 824 25.40 4.97 -23.84
C THR A 824 24.90 3.53 -23.86
N GLY A 825 25.74 2.60 -24.31
CA GLY A 825 25.40 1.17 -24.38
C GLY A 825 24.11 0.90 -25.16
N SER A 826 23.20 0.06 -24.62
CA SER A 826 21.88 -0.21 -25.24
C SER A 826 20.91 0.98 -25.20
N GLY A 827 21.21 2.04 -24.44
CA GLY A 827 20.40 3.27 -24.41
C GLY A 827 20.35 4.00 -25.75
N ILE A 828 21.18 3.60 -26.72
CA ILE A 828 21.10 4.09 -28.10
C ILE A 828 19.83 3.65 -28.82
N ALA A 829 19.18 2.56 -28.42
CA ALA A 829 18.02 1.98 -29.10
C ALA A 829 16.86 2.98 -29.32
N PRO A 830 16.27 3.59 -28.28
CA PRO A 830 15.18 4.55 -28.46
C PRO A 830 15.65 5.81 -29.22
N LEU A 831 16.91 6.23 -29.02
CA LEU A 831 17.47 7.42 -29.68
C LEU A 831 17.63 7.20 -31.19
N ARG A 832 18.08 6.01 -31.61
CA ARG A 832 18.14 5.65 -33.03
C ARG A 832 16.77 5.71 -33.67
N SER A 833 15.76 5.09 -33.05
CA SER A 833 14.40 5.11 -33.57
C SER A 833 13.91 6.56 -33.77
N ILE A 834 14.20 7.45 -32.82
CA ILE A 834 13.83 8.87 -32.93
C ILE A 834 14.59 9.54 -34.08
N VAL A 835 15.91 9.38 -34.15
CA VAL A 835 16.74 9.99 -35.20
C VAL A 835 16.32 9.53 -36.59
N ASP A 836 16.07 8.24 -36.79
CA ASP A 836 15.67 7.69 -38.09
C ASP A 836 14.38 8.37 -38.58
N GLU A 837 13.43 8.60 -37.68
CA GLU A 837 12.19 9.32 -37.99
C GLU A 837 12.44 10.81 -38.29
N LEU A 838 13.32 11.48 -37.54
CA LEU A 838 13.65 12.89 -37.78
C LEU A 838 14.32 13.11 -39.13
N LEU A 839 15.25 12.24 -39.50
CA LEU A 839 15.96 12.29 -40.78
C LEU A 839 15.01 11.95 -41.93
N LYS A 840 14.16 10.93 -41.77
CA LYS A 840 13.12 10.58 -42.75
C LYS A 840 12.15 11.74 -43.00
N ASN A 841 11.77 12.46 -41.94
CA ASN A 841 10.90 13.63 -42.02
C ASN A 841 11.62 14.93 -42.42
N LYS A 842 12.93 14.87 -42.75
CA LYS A 842 13.75 16.00 -43.22
C LYS A 842 13.65 17.24 -42.32
N ILE A 843 13.71 17.03 -41.00
CA ILE A 843 13.76 18.11 -40.01
C ILE A 843 14.95 19.03 -40.31
N GLN A 844 14.72 20.34 -40.30
CA GLN A 844 15.75 21.34 -40.62
C GLN A 844 16.63 21.73 -39.43
N LYS A 845 16.19 21.44 -38.19
CA LYS A 845 16.97 21.75 -36.98
C LYS A 845 18.31 21.01 -36.99
N PRO A 846 19.42 21.63 -36.55
CA PRO A 846 20.67 20.92 -36.29
C PRO A 846 20.48 19.84 -35.22
N ILE A 847 20.90 18.61 -35.53
CA ILE A 847 20.85 17.43 -34.67
C ILE A 847 22.28 17.02 -34.34
N TYR A 848 22.59 16.90 -33.06
CA TYR A 848 23.88 16.43 -32.56
C TYR A 848 23.68 15.13 -31.80
N PHE A 849 24.43 14.10 -32.15
CA PHE A 849 24.30 12.77 -31.58
C PHE A 849 25.63 12.29 -31.01
N TYR A 850 25.65 12.08 -29.70
CA TYR A 850 26.81 11.59 -28.97
C TYR A 850 26.55 10.16 -28.51
N PHE A 851 27.44 9.25 -28.86
CA PHE A 851 27.38 7.87 -28.42
C PHE A 851 28.61 7.52 -27.58
N GLY A 852 28.40 7.18 -26.32
CA GLY A 852 29.45 6.77 -25.40
C GLY A 852 29.52 5.25 -25.25
N LEU A 853 30.71 4.69 -25.46
CA LEU A 853 31.01 3.27 -25.23
C LEU A 853 32.27 3.10 -24.36
N ARG A 854 32.50 1.87 -23.89
CA ARG A 854 33.67 1.57 -23.05
C ARG A 854 34.88 1.23 -23.89
N PHE A 855 34.78 0.15 -24.66
CA PHE A 855 35.90 -0.44 -25.39
C PHE A 855 35.68 -0.38 -26.90
N SER A 856 36.76 -0.45 -27.69
CA SER A 856 36.68 -0.55 -29.16
C SER A 856 35.90 -1.79 -29.62
N SER A 857 35.93 -2.87 -28.83
CA SER A 857 35.15 -4.08 -29.09
C SER A 857 33.63 -3.90 -28.94
N ASP A 858 33.19 -2.83 -28.28
CA ASP A 858 31.77 -2.52 -28.05
C ASP A 858 31.16 -1.69 -29.20
N ILE A 859 31.93 -1.30 -30.21
CA ILE A 859 31.48 -0.41 -31.29
C ILE A 859 30.46 -1.12 -32.19
N PHE A 860 29.29 -0.51 -32.33
CA PHE A 860 28.27 -0.91 -33.31
C PHE A 860 27.51 0.32 -33.83
N TRP A 861 26.93 0.19 -35.03
CA TRP A 861 26.25 1.27 -35.77
C TRP A 861 27.09 2.54 -36.02
N HIS A 862 28.41 2.50 -35.79
CA HIS A 862 29.29 3.62 -36.08
C HIS A 862 29.22 4.04 -37.56
N ASP A 863 29.49 3.09 -38.47
CA ASP A 863 29.41 3.32 -39.91
C ASP A 863 28.01 3.76 -40.37
N TYR A 864 26.97 3.27 -39.69
CA TYR A 864 25.59 3.66 -39.97
C TYR A 864 25.39 5.15 -39.68
N PHE A 865 25.74 5.62 -38.47
CA PHE A 865 25.58 7.02 -38.12
C PHE A 865 26.55 7.95 -38.86
N GLN A 866 27.75 7.47 -39.22
CA GLN A 866 28.65 8.21 -40.09
C GLN A 866 28.03 8.46 -41.46
N LYS A 867 27.48 7.41 -42.10
CA LYS A 867 26.75 7.55 -43.37
C LYS A 867 25.56 8.49 -43.25
N GLN A 868 24.82 8.46 -42.14
CA GLN A 868 23.75 9.44 -41.91
C GLN A 868 24.28 10.87 -41.78
N ALA A 869 25.43 11.08 -41.15
CA ALA A 869 26.06 12.40 -41.02
C ALA A 869 26.64 12.93 -42.33
N GLU A 870 27.12 12.05 -43.21
CA GLU A 870 27.54 12.39 -44.57
C GLU A 870 26.33 12.74 -45.47
N ALA A 871 25.24 12.00 -45.34
CA ALA A 871 24.03 12.18 -46.15
C ALA A 871 23.17 13.39 -45.70
N ASN A 872 23.23 13.79 -44.43
CA ASN A 872 22.38 14.83 -43.86
C ASN A 872 23.24 15.95 -43.24
N PRO A 873 23.37 17.12 -43.90
CA PRO A 873 24.24 18.21 -43.44
C PRO A 873 23.93 18.74 -42.03
N ASN A 874 22.68 18.63 -41.60
CA ASN A 874 22.20 19.06 -40.29
C ASN A 874 22.37 18.00 -39.18
N PHE A 875 22.85 16.79 -39.49
CA PHE A 875 23.12 15.73 -38.51
C PHE A 875 24.63 15.60 -38.24
N LYS A 876 25.02 15.74 -36.98
CA LYS A 876 26.41 15.57 -36.52
C LYS A 876 26.48 14.42 -35.54
N TYR A 877 27.41 13.49 -35.77
CA TYR A 877 27.59 12.31 -34.94
C TYR A 877 29.02 12.25 -34.37
N LYS A 878 29.14 11.92 -33.09
CA LYS A 878 30.42 11.69 -32.40
C LYS A 878 30.36 10.41 -31.56
N LEU A 879 31.33 9.53 -31.77
CA LEU A 879 31.57 8.34 -30.95
C LEU A 879 32.69 8.65 -29.95
N VAL A 880 32.46 8.34 -28.67
CA VAL A 880 33.41 8.58 -27.57
C VAL A 880 33.67 7.27 -26.83
N LEU A 881 34.93 6.89 -26.68
CA LEU A 881 35.34 5.72 -25.90
C LEU A 881 35.96 6.14 -24.58
N SER A 882 35.45 5.58 -23.47
CA SER A 882 36.00 5.85 -22.14
C SER A 882 37.23 5.02 -21.80
N ARG A 883 37.42 3.88 -22.48
CA ARG A 883 38.55 2.94 -22.30
C ARG A 883 38.95 2.32 -23.65
N PRO A 884 39.43 3.12 -24.61
CA PRO A 884 39.86 2.61 -25.91
C PRO A 884 41.05 1.66 -25.81
N ASP A 885 41.27 0.87 -26.86
CA ASP A 885 42.54 0.21 -27.11
C ASP A 885 43.54 1.17 -27.78
N ASP A 886 44.83 0.78 -27.83
CA ASP A 886 45.91 1.60 -28.40
C ASP A 886 45.71 1.93 -29.89
N ALA A 887 44.84 1.19 -30.59
CA ALA A 887 44.51 1.39 -31.99
C ALA A 887 43.48 2.52 -32.23
N TRP A 888 42.77 2.97 -31.19
CA TRP A 888 41.75 4.00 -31.31
C TRP A 888 42.33 5.39 -31.58
N GLN A 889 41.89 6.02 -32.67
CA GLN A 889 42.29 7.37 -33.07
C GLN A 889 41.16 8.41 -32.89
N GLY A 890 40.05 8.03 -32.26
CA GLY A 890 38.88 8.89 -32.07
C GLY A 890 38.81 9.59 -30.71
N GLN A 891 37.64 10.15 -30.38
CA GLN A 891 37.43 10.87 -29.11
C GLN A 891 37.55 9.91 -27.92
N THR A 892 38.31 10.33 -26.90
CA THR A 892 38.60 9.53 -25.70
C THR A 892 38.21 10.29 -24.44
N GLY A 893 37.57 9.61 -23.49
CA GLY A 893 37.10 10.19 -22.22
C GLY A 893 35.64 9.84 -21.91
N HIS A 894 35.04 10.50 -20.91
CA HIS A 894 33.61 10.38 -20.69
C HIS A 894 32.86 11.26 -21.71
N VAL A 895 31.76 10.73 -22.25
CA VAL A 895 30.96 11.45 -23.25
C VAL A 895 30.38 12.77 -22.73
N THR A 896 30.18 12.89 -21.41
CA THR A 896 29.77 14.10 -20.71
C THR A 896 30.85 15.20 -20.74
N ASP A 897 32.14 14.84 -20.72
CA ASP A 897 33.25 15.80 -20.83
C ASP A 897 33.31 16.44 -22.22
N ILE A 898 33.01 15.65 -23.25
CA ILE A 898 32.94 16.12 -24.64
C ILE A 898 31.75 17.09 -24.79
N ILE A 899 30.58 16.74 -24.27
CA ILE A 899 29.40 17.62 -24.28
C ILE A 899 29.67 18.94 -23.54
N LYS A 900 30.36 18.88 -22.40
CA LYS A 900 30.74 20.08 -21.64
C LYS A 900 31.52 21.07 -22.51
N THR A 901 32.38 20.56 -23.38
CA THR A 901 33.22 21.37 -24.28
C THR A 901 32.45 21.83 -25.52
N ASP A 902 31.65 20.95 -26.12
CA ASP A 902 30.94 21.23 -27.38
C ASP A 902 29.70 22.12 -27.19
N PHE A 903 29.11 22.14 -25.98
CA PHE A 903 27.91 22.92 -25.65
C PHE A 903 28.10 23.79 -24.41
N PRO A 904 29.01 24.79 -24.43
CA PRO A 904 29.19 25.69 -23.30
C PRO A 904 27.91 26.49 -22.96
N ASP A 905 27.01 26.64 -23.94
CA ASP A 905 25.65 27.17 -23.80
C ASP A 905 24.65 26.21 -24.48
N ALA A 906 23.74 25.66 -23.68
CA ALA A 906 22.73 24.71 -24.08
C ALA A 906 21.29 25.28 -23.97
N SER A 907 21.12 26.59 -23.80
CA SER A 907 19.81 27.26 -23.65
C SER A 907 18.84 27.01 -24.82
N ASP A 908 19.38 26.93 -26.03
CA ASP A 908 18.62 26.71 -27.26
C ASP A 908 18.44 25.21 -27.63
N CYS A 909 18.86 24.28 -26.75
CA CYS A 909 18.84 22.84 -27.01
C CYS A 909 17.58 22.14 -26.47
N ALA A 910 17.10 21.15 -27.22
CA ALA A 910 16.29 20.04 -26.75
C ALA A 910 17.18 18.81 -26.57
N VAL A 911 17.22 18.25 -25.36
CA VAL A 911 18.19 17.22 -24.97
C VAL A 911 17.46 15.91 -24.72
N TYR A 912 17.94 14.83 -25.34
CA TYR A 912 17.41 13.47 -25.18
C TYR A 912 18.51 12.55 -24.66
N LEU A 913 18.36 12.09 -23.42
CA LEU A 913 19.35 11.30 -22.68
C LEU A 913 18.84 9.85 -22.49
N CYS A 914 19.63 8.86 -22.87
CA CYS A 914 19.30 7.46 -22.59
C CYS A 914 20.56 6.57 -22.41
N GLY A 915 20.53 5.66 -21.44
CA GLY A 915 21.64 4.75 -21.16
C GLY A 915 21.95 4.64 -19.67
N ASN A 916 23.24 4.59 -19.33
CA ASN A 916 23.69 4.41 -17.95
C ASN A 916 23.16 5.52 -17.03
N LYS A 917 22.61 5.14 -15.86
CA LYS A 917 22.02 6.05 -14.88
C LYS A 917 22.97 7.18 -14.46
N GLN A 918 24.23 6.86 -14.17
CA GLN A 918 25.24 7.83 -13.76
C GLN A 918 25.50 8.85 -14.88
N MET A 919 25.62 8.39 -16.14
CA MET A 919 25.77 9.29 -17.28
C MET A 919 24.58 10.24 -17.43
N ILE A 920 23.34 9.75 -17.28
CA ILE A 920 22.14 10.59 -17.37
C ILE A 920 22.15 11.66 -16.27
N GLU A 921 22.49 11.31 -15.04
CA GLU A 921 22.54 12.23 -13.89
C GLU A 921 23.63 13.30 -14.09
N GLU A 922 24.83 12.90 -14.53
CA GLU A 922 25.94 13.80 -14.85
C GLU A 922 25.58 14.75 -16.00
N ALA A 923 25.05 14.22 -17.10
CA ALA A 923 24.65 15.01 -18.27
C ALA A 923 23.51 15.99 -17.96
N THR A 924 22.52 15.56 -17.18
CA THR A 924 21.40 16.43 -16.77
C THR A 924 21.92 17.59 -15.94
N THR A 925 22.76 17.32 -14.95
CA THR A 925 23.34 18.34 -14.08
C THR A 925 24.17 19.34 -14.89
N LEU A 926 25.04 18.82 -15.76
CA LEU A 926 25.86 19.63 -16.66
C LEU A 926 25.02 20.55 -17.56
N LEU A 927 24.03 20.00 -18.26
CA LEU A 927 23.27 20.77 -19.24
C LEU A 927 22.36 21.83 -18.58
N LEU A 928 21.86 21.57 -17.36
CA LEU A 928 21.19 22.59 -16.55
C LEU A 928 22.16 23.73 -16.20
N THR A 929 23.40 23.43 -15.82
CA THR A 929 24.41 24.47 -15.54
C THR A 929 24.83 25.26 -16.77
N GLN A 930 24.70 24.67 -17.96
CA GLN A 930 24.95 25.32 -19.26
C GLN A 930 23.71 26.05 -19.80
N GLY A 931 22.67 26.23 -18.99
CA GLY A 931 21.50 27.05 -19.32
C GLY A 931 20.38 26.32 -20.07
N CYS A 932 20.46 25.00 -20.27
CA CYS A 932 19.37 24.24 -20.89
C CYS A 932 18.12 24.26 -20.00
N PRO A 933 16.93 24.64 -20.52
CA PRO A 933 15.69 24.60 -19.75
C PRO A 933 15.36 23.16 -19.31
N LYS A 934 14.97 22.99 -18.05
CA LYS A 934 14.72 21.67 -17.46
C LYS A 934 13.63 20.89 -18.23
N GLU A 935 12.61 21.60 -18.70
CA GLU A 935 11.51 21.08 -19.50
C GLU A 935 11.93 20.56 -20.89
N ARG A 936 13.13 20.92 -21.35
CA ARG A 936 13.73 20.47 -22.61
C ARG A 936 14.75 19.35 -22.43
N ILE A 937 14.96 18.86 -21.20
CA ILE A 937 15.79 17.68 -20.92
C ILE A 937 14.88 16.47 -20.75
N TYR A 938 14.80 15.67 -21.80
CA TYR A 938 14.08 14.41 -21.82
C TYR A 938 15.06 13.28 -21.48
N ALA A 939 14.78 12.51 -20.43
CA ALA A 939 15.62 11.39 -20.02
C ALA A 939 14.80 10.12 -19.82
N GLU A 940 15.26 9.02 -20.42
CA GLU A 940 14.69 7.69 -20.19
C GLU A 940 15.52 6.94 -19.15
N LYS A 941 14.89 6.68 -17.99
CA LYS A 941 15.51 5.93 -16.88
C LYS A 941 15.17 4.45 -17.03
N PHE A 942 16.17 3.64 -17.37
CA PHE A 942 16.08 2.17 -17.32
C PHE A 942 16.43 1.61 -15.94
#